data_AF-A0A7C0XTD0-F1
#
_entry.id   AF-A0A7C0XTD0-F1
#
_cell.length_a   1.000
_cell.length_b   1.000
_cell.length_c   1.000
_cell.angle_alpha   90.00
_cell.angle_beta   90.00
_cell.angle_gamma   90.00
#
_symmetry.space_group_name_H-M   'P 1'
#
loop_
_entity.id
_entity.type
_entity.pdbx_description
1 polymer ?
#
loop_
_entity_poly.entity_id
_entity_poly.type
_entity_poly.pdbx_seq_one_letter_code
_entity_poly.pdbx_strand_id
1 'polypeptide(L)'
;MKDIKPEMHDIGKLIDSSIIKHNFENYPGNLEGVPPIKMNPIWEGILQHHCAEWATQYPKSFQIFILSLADDIASATSRHGMKEDEERRPRYIGGKSIYNVYKLWNPPSDVFHELSSAIGIDTSDPKWITRIVEFINKNPSSKEFFETFGDYLKKRAEDAHPGSNITSLWTHSKLTALFYNFLYDYLEKVSDKWFKTATKEEVRDYIRRVREGTKIKMVKIKMNFPQYPVRIRDLNIFDVLKELKNEISKKYPDNVIFVGFNELLLVLPLNKKLEEIRETVSKYGFWLEYAERIQNLNQPYPDPDRIMRLIDKMQKMQYKKFEEQIAKVPPDKRKKAEERIRKTIFEKGKEAKRIAELWDEYRHELSEKLYKKGSIYANLPDQINPPICEICQLNQATEKWVDEESGIVENLCVNCFNIRKRGSRFPKLDEWEKEGADRILWIRIGLDINELINVLEDLYAEYLRSLGVKKAEERAEIRFSVLSEFDWDYKEFLSKFRDKILGSFEENDFQQILEDFVAVKIKSLKDVFTVLRIFDDVFNEFFPKFKEVTSPIKLGVVCPNIKYPFLESWRILSDLKYDVHVCVIGKGEIKLNMEQLTPFLEIKVKNKALIHKLVAMSEISEKLAEIMLYDRADRDYRRYKPLRDAVREFGYQNILTYAKIMGG
;
A
#
# COMPACT_ATOMS: atom_id res chain seq x y z
N MET A 1 -11.91 -5.55 34.54
CA MET A 1 -11.11 -4.50 33.86
C MET A 1 -12.07 -3.47 33.30
N LYS A 2 -11.81 -2.17 33.46
CA LYS A 2 -12.57 -1.15 32.73
C LYS A 2 -12.23 -1.34 31.25
N ASP A 3 -13.20 -1.80 30.49
CA ASP A 3 -13.04 -2.17 29.08
C ASP A 3 -13.32 -0.93 28.22
N ILE A 4 -12.38 0.02 28.21
CA ILE A 4 -12.49 1.20 27.35
C ILE A 4 -12.50 0.76 25.88
N LYS A 5 -13.15 1.54 25.00
CA LYS A 5 -13.20 1.32 23.55
C LYS A 5 -12.53 2.48 22.83
N PRO A 6 -11.20 2.43 22.60
CA PRO A 6 -10.45 3.53 22.00
C PRO A 6 -11.03 4.00 20.67
N GLU A 7 -11.64 3.12 19.89
CA GLU A 7 -12.24 3.44 18.59
C GLU A 7 -13.33 4.50 18.67
N MET A 8 -14.00 4.63 19.82
CA MET A 8 -15.18 5.46 20.00
C MET A 8 -14.89 6.82 20.64
N HIS A 9 -13.63 7.11 21.01
CA HIS A 9 -13.27 8.30 21.79
C HIS A 9 -13.68 9.63 21.13
N ASP A 10 -13.67 9.64 19.80
CA ASP A 10 -13.91 10.83 18.97
C ASP A 10 -15.29 10.82 18.27
N ILE A 11 -16.22 9.96 18.71
CA ILE A 11 -17.56 9.84 18.10
C ILE A 11 -18.32 11.18 18.05
N GLY A 12 -18.04 12.10 18.97
CA GLY A 12 -18.67 13.43 18.96
C GLY A 12 -18.26 14.30 17.77
N LYS A 13 -17.22 13.95 17.00
CA LYS A 13 -16.91 14.61 15.71
C LYS A 13 -17.99 14.38 14.63
N LEU A 14 -18.97 13.51 14.88
CA LEU A 14 -20.18 13.31 14.08
C LEU A 14 -21.35 14.24 14.49
N ILE A 15 -21.14 15.14 15.45
CA ILE A 15 -22.11 16.15 15.89
C ILE A 15 -21.57 17.52 15.52
N ASP A 16 -22.46 18.47 15.23
CA ASP A 16 -22.05 19.85 15.02
C ASP A 16 -21.40 20.43 16.29
N SER A 17 -20.14 20.84 16.17
CA SER A 17 -19.34 21.37 17.29
C SER A 17 -19.86 22.68 17.87
N SER A 18 -20.73 23.39 17.14
CA SER A 18 -21.45 24.58 17.67
C SER A 18 -22.51 24.22 18.70
N ILE A 19 -22.96 22.96 18.73
CA ILE A 19 -24.00 22.46 19.62
C ILE A 19 -23.37 21.64 20.74
N ILE A 20 -22.63 20.58 20.39
CA ILE A 20 -21.91 19.74 21.34
C ILE A 20 -20.46 19.66 20.90
N LYS A 21 -19.54 20.06 21.77
CA LYS A 21 -18.11 19.85 21.57
C LYS A 21 -17.83 18.36 21.40
N HIS A 22 -16.88 17.98 20.56
CA HIS A 22 -16.70 16.57 20.19
C HIS A 22 -16.33 15.64 21.36
N ASN A 23 -15.79 16.17 22.45
CA ASN A 23 -15.53 15.44 23.69
C ASN A 23 -16.71 15.48 24.69
N PHE A 24 -17.87 15.99 24.30
CA PHE A 24 -19.10 16.11 25.11
C PHE A 24 -18.95 16.96 26.39
N GLU A 25 -17.94 17.81 26.51
CA GLU A 25 -17.73 18.56 27.76
C GLU A 25 -18.81 19.63 28.05
N ASN A 26 -19.55 20.07 27.04
CA ASN A 26 -20.68 21.00 27.17
C ASN A 26 -22.05 20.28 27.16
N TYR A 27 -22.08 18.95 27.24
CA TYR A 27 -23.31 18.15 27.21
C TYR A 27 -24.05 18.11 28.56
N PRO A 28 -25.41 18.12 28.60
CA PRO A 28 -26.34 18.26 27.47
C PRO A 28 -26.54 19.71 26.99
N GLY A 29 -25.98 20.70 27.70
CA GLY A 29 -26.20 22.11 27.38
C GLY A 29 -27.68 22.51 27.49
N ASN A 30 -28.16 23.32 26.54
CA ASN A 30 -29.57 23.77 26.41
C ASN A 30 -30.42 22.82 25.52
N LEU A 31 -30.00 21.57 25.30
CA LEU A 31 -30.73 20.64 24.46
C LEU A 31 -31.88 19.96 25.22
N GLU A 32 -33.11 20.26 24.85
CA GLU A 32 -34.29 19.55 25.35
C GLU A 32 -34.49 18.21 24.63
N GLY A 33 -34.94 17.18 25.38
CA GLY A 33 -35.34 15.90 24.81
C GLY A 33 -34.21 14.89 24.52
N VAL A 34 -32.97 15.18 24.92
CA VAL A 34 -31.83 14.26 24.74
C VAL A 34 -31.54 13.51 26.06
N PRO A 35 -31.34 12.17 26.05
CA PRO A 35 -31.17 11.39 27.29
C PRO A 35 -29.88 11.71 28.04
N PRO A 36 -29.84 11.56 29.38
CA PRO A 36 -28.61 11.78 30.13
C PRO A 36 -27.53 10.76 29.79
N ILE A 37 -26.26 11.15 29.93
CA ILE A 37 -25.11 10.25 29.85
C ILE A 37 -25.19 9.25 31.02
N LYS A 38 -25.19 7.95 30.70
CA LYS A 38 -25.03 6.85 31.66
C LYS A 38 -23.56 6.44 31.67
N MET A 39 -22.82 6.98 32.64
CA MET A 39 -21.36 6.82 32.70
C MET A 39 -20.92 5.36 32.60
N ASN A 40 -20.00 5.09 31.68
CA ASN A 40 -19.36 3.81 31.45
C ASN A 40 -17.91 4.07 30.96
N PRO A 41 -17.06 3.02 30.81
CA PRO A 41 -15.67 3.22 30.39
C PRO A 41 -15.49 3.95 29.05
N ILE A 42 -16.46 3.86 28.13
CA ILE A 42 -16.42 4.56 26.85
C ILE A 42 -16.64 6.05 27.04
N TRP A 43 -17.66 6.43 27.83
CA TRP A 43 -17.89 7.83 28.21
C TRP A 43 -16.72 8.44 28.97
N GLU A 44 -16.08 7.67 29.87
CA GLU A 44 -14.85 8.13 30.53
C GLU A 44 -13.77 8.47 29.50
N GLY A 45 -13.59 7.63 28.47
CA GLY A 45 -12.66 7.90 27.37
C GLY A 45 -13.01 9.14 26.56
N ILE A 46 -14.26 9.26 26.10
CA ILE A 46 -14.74 10.40 25.31
C ILE A 46 -14.51 11.71 26.08
N LEU A 47 -14.91 11.77 27.35
CA LEU A 47 -14.87 12.99 28.15
C LEU A 47 -13.45 13.39 28.55
N GLN A 48 -12.55 12.43 28.82
CA GLN A 48 -11.30 12.69 29.56
C GLN A 48 -10.01 12.51 28.75
N HIS A 49 -10.05 12.04 27.50
CA HIS A 49 -8.82 11.72 26.75
C HIS A 49 -7.98 12.95 26.34
N HIS A 50 -8.54 14.16 26.33
CA HIS A 50 -7.76 15.37 26.04
C HIS A 50 -7.05 15.95 27.27
N CYS A 51 -5.86 16.52 27.07
CA CYS A 51 -5.11 17.22 28.13
C CYS A 51 -4.65 18.63 27.70
N ALA A 52 -5.40 19.28 26.80
CA ALA A 52 -5.12 20.63 26.30
C ALA A 52 -5.64 21.73 27.25
N GLU A 53 -5.20 22.97 27.09
CA GLU A 53 -5.64 24.10 27.96
C GLU A 53 -7.14 24.28 27.98
N TRP A 54 -7.78 24.18 26.82
CA TRP A 54 -9.22 24.31 26.64
C TRP A 54 -10.05 23.17 27.24
N ALA A 55 -9.46 21.99 27.46
CA ALA A 55 -10.20 20.82 27.93
C ALA A 55 -10.54 20.92 29.42
N THR A 56 -11.82 20.82 29.77
CA THR A 56 -12.26 20.89 31.18
C THR A 56 -11.88 19.64 31.98
N GLN A 57 -12.05 18.48 31.35
CA GLN A 57 -11.64 17.18 31.86
C GLN A 57 -10.26 16.80 31.34
N TYR A 58 -9.61 15.85 32.01
CA TYR A 58 -8.29 15.35 31.65
C TYR A 58 -8.10 13.91 32.16
N PRO A 59 -7.07 13.17 31.71
CA PRO A 59 -6.92 11.77 32.06
C PRO A 59 -6.86 11.52 33.57
N LYS A 60 -7.82 10.72 34.09
CA LYS A 60 -7.92 10.33 35.51
C LYS A 60 -7.56 8.85 35.79
N SER A 61 -7.06 8.14 34.79
CA SER A 61 -6.55 6.78 34.90
C SER A 61 -5.42 6.54 33.92
N PHE A 62 -4.66 5.47 34.15
CA PHE A 62 -3.62 5.05 33.21
C PHE A 62 -4.21 4.72 31.83
N GLN A 63 -5.37 4.06 31.79
CA GLN A 63 -6.05 3.74 30.53
C GLN A 63 -6.40 4.99 29.72
N ILE A 64 -7.00 6.02 30.34
CA ILE A 64 -7.32 7.26 29.61
C ILE A 64 -6.05 8.01 29.20
N PHE A 65 -4.99 7.93 30.00
CA PHE A 65 -3.69 8.48 29.64
C PHE A 65 -3.11 7.81 28.37
N ILE A 66 -3.18 6.48 28.27
CA ILE A 66 -2.74 5.75 27.07
C ILE A 66 -3.61 6.13 25.87
N LEU A 67 -4.93 6.27 26.05
CA LEU A 67 -5.83 6.74 24.99
C LEU A 67 -5.43 8.12 24.45
N SER A 68 -5.05 9.04 25.34
CA SER A 68 -4.54 10.36 24.99
C SER A 68 -3.28 10.30 24.11
N LEU A 69 -2.34 9.40 24.44
CA LEU A 69 -1.13 9.19 23.66
C LEU A 69 -1.42 8.56 22.30
N ALA A 70 -2.32 7.58 22.25
CA ALA A 70 -2.69 6.86 21.04
C ALA A 70 -3.40 7.76 20.02
N ASP A 71 -4.32 8.61 20.48
CA ASP A 71 -4.99 9.65 19.66
C ASP A 71 -3.96 10.55 18.97
N ASP A 72 -2.98 11.05 19.72
CA ASP A 72 -1.91 11.91 19.19
C ASP A 72 -1.06 11.22 18.11
N ILE A 73 -0.80 9.92 18.24
CA ILE A 73 0.03 9.15 17.30
C ILE A 73 -0.75 8.78 16.04
N ALA A 74 -2.05 8.49 16.16
CA ALA A 74 -2.93 8.13 15.04
C ALA A 74 -3.24 9.32 14.11
N SER A 75 -3.02 10.55 14.56
CA SER A 75 -3.21 11.80 13.80
C SER A 75 -2.49 11.80 12.43
N ALA A 76 -3.18 12.31 11.40
CA ALA A 76 -2.67 12.38 10.03
C ALA A 76 -1.61 13.43 9.77
N THR A 77 -1.58 14.48 10.56
CA THR A 77 -0.55 15.51 10.46
C THR A 77 0.32 15.55 11.70
N SER A 78 1.59 15.89 11.48
CA SER A 78 2.52 16.15 12.58
C SER A 78 2.10 17.40 13.33
N ARG A 79 1.88 17.28 14.64
CA ARG A 79 1.75 18.42 15.54
C ARG A 79 3.12 18.95 16.01
N HIS A 80 4.23 18.26 15.68
CA HIS A 80 5.58 18.58 16.13
C HIS A 80 6.24 19.64 15.22
N GLY A 81 6.95 20.60 15.83
CA GLY A 81 7.54 21.75 15.12
C GLY A 81 6.62 22.96 15.00
N MET A 82 5.35 22.89 15.44
CA MET A 82 4.40 24.01 15.44
C MET A 82 4.64 25.07 16.53
N LYS A 83 5.69 24.92 17.36
CA LYS A 83 5.87 25.70 18.59
C LYS A 83 6.67 27.01 18.46
N GLU A 84 7.23 27.35 17.31
CA GLU A 84 8.00 28.62 17.18
C GLU A 84 7.63 29.50 16.00
N ASP A 85 6.79 29.03 15.07
CA ASP A 85 6.15 29.91 14.11
C ASP A 85 4.66 29.65 14.15
N GLU A 86 3.91 30.67 14.51
CA GLU A 86 2.49 30.73 14.24
C GLU A 86 2.18 30.41 12.75
N GLU A 87 3.14 30.49 11.83
CA GLU A 87 3.02 30.13 10.41
C GLU A 87 3.11 28.63 10.04
N ARG A 88 3.22 27.70 11.01
CA ARG A 88 3.52 26.25 10.77
C ARG A 88 2.36 25.27 10.79
N ARG A 89 1.16 25.62 11.27
CA ARG A 89 -0.02 25.01 10.62
C ARG A 89 0.02 25.50 9.16
N PRO A 90 -0.59 24.85 8.16
CA PRO A 90 -1.08 25.61 7.04
C PRO A 90 -2.10 26.65 7.59
N ARG A 91 -1.65 27.69 8.31
CA ARG A 91 -2.41 28.92 8.56
C ARG A 91 -2.41 29.63 7.21
N TYR A 92 -3.27 29.17 6.31
CA TYR A 92 -3.70 30.00 5.20
C TYR A 92 -5.09 30.54 5.51
N ILE A 93 -5.10 31.87 5.69
CA ILE A 93 -6.08 32.84 5.20
C ILE A 93 -7.54 32.33 5.19
N GLY A 94 -8.21 32.34 6.35
CA GLY A 94 -9.68 32.43 6.40
C GLY A 94 -10.50 31.30 5.75
N GLY A 95 -9.92 30.12 5.50
CA GLY A 95 -10.65 28.99 4.91
C GLY A 95 -11.64 28.36 5.88
N LYS A 96 -12.89 28.14 5.44
CA LYS A 96 -13.89 27.37 6.18
C LYS A 96 -13.42 25.92 6.35
N SER A 97 -13.77 25.29 7.48
CA SER A 97 -13.52 23.86 7.72
C SER A 97 -13.98 23.00 6.54
N ILE A 98 -13.26 21.93 6.22
CA ILE A 98 -13.61 20.95 5.19
C ILE A 98 -13.88 19.62 5.90
N TYR A 99 -15.13 19.20 5.92
CA TYR A 99 -15.57 18.05 6.72
C TYR A 99 -15.42 16.72 6.00
N ASN A 100 -15.33 16.70 4.67
CA ASN A 100 -15.11 15.48 3.90
C ASN A 100 -13.63 15.15 3.68
N VAL A 101 -13.35 13.86 3.52
CA VAL A 101 -11.99 13.33 3.32
C VAL A 101 -11.48 13.66 1.91
N TYR A 102 -10.27 14.22 1.84
CA TYR A 102 -9.50 14.40 0.61
C TYR A 102 -8.49 13.26 0.46
N LYS A 103 -8.91 12.13 -0.12
CA LYS A 103 -7.98 11.02 -0.37
C LYS A 103 -7.01 11.43 -1.48
N LEU A 104 -5.71 11.41 -1.20
CA LEU A 104 -4.68 11.94 -2.11
C LEU A 104 -4.70 11.27 -3.49
N TRP A 105 -5.01 9.97 -3.53
CA TRP A 105 -5.08 9.17 -4.75
C TRP A 105 -6.46 9.23 -5.45
N ASN A 106 -7.49 9.71 -4.75
CA ASN A 106 -8.86 9.78 -5.22
C ASN A 106 -9.61 10.96 -4.58
N PRO A 107 -9.26 12.19 -4.95
CA PRO A 107 -9.82 13.38 -4.34
C PRO A 107 -11.33 13.49 -4.67
N PRO A 108 -12.16 13.94 -3.72
CA PRO A 108 -13.58 14.12 -3.95
C PRO A 108 -13.84 15.22 -4.99
N SER A 109 -14.92 15.08 -5.75
CA SER A 109 -15.39 16.12 -6.69
C SER A 109 -15.82 17.40 -5.96
N ASP A 110 -16.40 17.23 -4.78
CA ASP A 110 -17.03 18.31 -4.01
C ASP A 110 -16.33 18.51 -2.67
N VAL A 111 -16.35 19.75 -2.18
CA VAL A 111 -15.79 20.14 -0.88
C VAL A 111 -16.94 20.56 0.02
N PHE A 112 -17.09 19.90 1.17
CA PHE A 112 -18.19 20.16 2.09
C PHE A 112 -17.71 20.95 3.30
N HIS A 113 -18.26 22.17 3.44
CA HIS A 113 -17.98 23.05 4.58
C HIS A 113 -18.96 22.90 5.74
N GLU A 114 -20.00 22.11 5.56
CA GLU A 114 -20.98 21.75 6.59
C GLU A 114 -20.89 20.26 6.85
N LEU A 115 -20.83 19.89 8.15
CA LEU A 115 -20.74 18.49 8.56
C LEU A 115 -21.94 17.68 8.06
N SER A 116 -23.15 18.24 8.18
CA SER A 116 -24.38 17.58 7.76
C SER A 116 -24.37 17.21 6.28
N SER A 117 -23.87 18.11 5.41
CA SER A 117 -23.70 17.82 3.99
C SER A 117 -22.65 16.75 3.72
N ALA A 118 -21.53 16.79 4.46
CA ALA A 118 -20.44 15.83 4.28
C ALA A 118 -20.86 14.39 4.60
N ILE A 119 -21.63 14.19 5.68
CA ILE A 119 -22.03 12.84 6.12
C ILE A 119 -23.45 12.44 5.70
N GLY A 120 -24.26 13.38 5.20
CA GLY A 120 -25.60 13.13 4.66
C GLY A 120 -26.71 12.97 5.71
N ILE A 121 -26.53 13.53 6.91
CA ILE A 121 -27.52 13.52 7.98
C ILE A 121 -27.47 14.85 8.74
N ASP A 122 -28.61 15.32 9.23
CA ASP A 122 -28.67 16.51 10.08
C ASP A 122 -27.96 16.25 11.41
N THR A 123 -26.75 16.79 11.56
CA THR A 123 -25.90 16.64 12.74
C THR A 123 -26.28 17.53 13.90
N SER A 124 -27.27 18.40 13.69
CA SER A 124 -27.87 19.25 14.72
C SER A 124 -29.16 18.69 15.31
N ASP A 125 -29.78 17.70 14.65
CA ASP A 125 -31.04 17.09 15.09
C ASP A 125 -30.86 16.41 16.47
N PRO A 126 -31.64 16.80 17.50
CA PRO A 126 -31.67 16.12 18.80
C PRO A 126 -31.87 14.60 18.70
N LYS A 127 -32.54 14.09 17.66
CA LYS A 127 -32.70 12.64 17.42
C LYS A 127 -31.38 11.98 17.04
N TRP A 128 -30.56 12.63 16.23
CA TRP A 128 -29.23 12.13 15.86
C TRP A 128 -28.30 12.07 17.09
N ILE A 129 -28.31 13.15 17.88
CA ILE A 129 -27.56 13.22 19.13
C ILE A 129 -28.04 12.13 20.10
N THR A 130 -29.35 11.97 20.25
CA THR A 130 -29.97 10.91 21.06
C THR A 130 -29.51 9.53 20.62
N ARG A 131 -29.49 9.25 19.31
CA ARG A 131 -29.00 7.98 18.77
C ARG A 131 -27.56 7.68 19.20
N ILE A 132 -26.67 8.67 19.12
CA ILE A 132 -25.27 8.53 19.55
C ILE A 132 -25.20 8.28 21.07
N VAL A 133 -25.90 9.09 21.87
CA VAL A 133 -25.85 9.00 23.33
C VAL A 133 -26.42 7.67 23.82
N GLU A 134 -27.57 7.24 23.30
CA GLU A 134 -28.18 5.95 23.64
C GLU A 134 -27.31 4.76 23.21
N PHE A 135 -26.67 4.87 22.05
CA PHE A 135 -25.75 3.85 21.58
C PHE A 135 -24.58 3.68 22.54
N ILE A 136 -23.88 4.76 22.90
CA ILE A 136 -22.74 4.69 23.83
C ILE A 136 -23.21 4.28 25.23
N ASN A 137 -24.38 4.72 25.68
CA ASN A 137 -24.99 4.31 26.96
C ASN A 137 -25.19 2.79 27.07
N LYS A 138 -25.35 2.07 25.95
CA LYS A 138 -25.46 0.60 25.93
C LYS A 138 -24.12 -0.12 26.11
N ASN A 139 -23.01 0.62 26.15
CA ASN A 139 -21.64 0.08 26.21
C ASN A 139 -21.35 -0.94 25.10
N PRO A 140 -21.44 -0.54 23.82
CA PRO A 140 -21.38 -1.44 22.67
C PRO A 140 -19.96 -1.95 22.40
N SER A 141 -19.88 -3.01 21.61
CA SER A 141 -18.62 -3.52 21.06
C SER A 141 -18.08 -2.63 19.92
N SER A 142 -16.77 -2.73 19.67
CA SER A 142 -16.12 -2.09 18.52
C SER A 142 -16.74 -2.50 17.18
N LYS A 143 -17.16 -3.77 17.06
CA LYS A 143 -17.86 -4.28 15.87
C LYS A 143 -19.19 -3.55 15.65
N GLU A 144 -20.04 -3.48 16.67
CA GLU A 144 -21.33 -2.79 16.59
C GLU A 144 -21.16 -1.29 16.26
N PHE A 145 -20.12 -0.64 16.77
CA PHE A 145 -19.82 0.76 16.48
C PHE A 145 -19.53 0.99 15.00
N PHE A 146 -18.66 0.17 14.43
CA PHE A 146 -18.30 0.26 13.01
C PHE A 146 -19.44 -0.17 12.09
N GLU A 147 -20.26 -1.14 12.48
CA GLU A 147 -21.48 -1.51 11.74
C GLU A 147 -22.54 -0.38 11.76
N THR A 148 -22.66 0.33 12.88
CA THR A 148 -23.69 1.37 13.06
C THR A 148 -23.31 2.72 12.47
N PHE A 149 -22.04 3.12 12.63
CA PHE A 149 -21.55 4.46 12.28
C PHE A 149 -20.50 4.48 11.16
N GLY A 150 -20.07 3.32 10.67
CA GLY A 150 -18.92 3.21 9.77
C GLY A 150 -18.99 4.08 8.52
N ASP A 151 -20.12 4.11 7.85
CA ASP A 151 -20.30 4.91 6.63
C ASP A 151 -20.18 6.41 6.89
N TYR A 152 -20.61 6.90 8.06
CA TYR A 152 -20.44 8.31 8.43
C TYR A 152 -18.98 8.61 8.79
N LEU A 153 -18.31 7.69 9.50
CA LEU A 153 -16.90 7.82 9.88
C LEU A 153 -15.97 7.82 8.66
N LYS A 154 -16.28 7.06 7.60
CA LYS A 154 -15.53 7.04 6.34
C LYS A 154 -15.65 8.36 5.56
N LYS A 155 -16.82 9.02 5.63
CA LYS A 155 -17.06 10.30 4.95
C LYS A 155 -16.47 11.50 5.68
N ARG A 156 -16.47 11.44 7.01
CA ARG A 156 -15.95 12.50 7.88
C ARG A 156 -14.42 12.46 7.96
N ALA A 157 -13.76 13.56 7.60
CA ALA A 157 -12.33 13.74 7.86
C ALA A 157 -12.02 13.68 9.36
N GLU A 158 -10.87 13.13 9.74
CA GLU A 158 -10.41 13.13 11.14
C GLU A 158 -10.18 14.57 11.63
N ASP A 159 -9.41 15.33 10.85
CA ASP A 159 -9.16 16.75 11.05
C ASP A 159 -9.82 17.55 9.93
N ALA A 160 -10.75 18.43 10.28
CA ALA A 160 -11.48 19.26 9.31
C ALA A 160 -10.68 20.49 8.83
N HIS A 161 -9.46 20.70 9.32
CA HIS A 161 -8.63 21.79 8.84
C HIS A 161 -8.19 21.52 7.38
N PRO A 162 -8.32 22.50 6.47
CA PRO A 162 -7.82 22.37 5.11
C PRO A 162 -6.35 21.96 5.08
N GLY A 163 -6.03 20.94 4.29
CA GLY A 163 -4.69 20.34 4.21
C GLY A 163 -4.47 19.20 5.21
N SER A 164 -5.20 19.14 6.32
CA SER A 164 -5.15 18.01 7.27
C SER A 164 -6.24 16.96 7.00
N ASN A 165 -7.26 17.29 6.22
CA ASN A 165 -8.44 16.47 5.96
C ASN A 165 -8.19 15.27 5.02
N ILE A 166 -6.99 14.69 5.04
CA ILE A 166 -6.53 13.65 4.11
C ILE A 166 -6.77 12.21 4.59
N THR A 167 -7.34 12.05 5.78
CA THR A 167 -7.70 10.74 6.37
C THR A 167 -9.09 10.78 6.99
N SER A 168 -9.78 9.65 6.95
CA SER A 168 -11.09 9.51 7.56
C SER A 168 -11.02 9.36 9.08
N LEU A 169 -12.10 9.74 9.75
CA LEU A 169 -12.30 9.47 11.16
C LEU A 169 -12.35 7.97 11.44
N TRP A 170 -12.82 7.17 10.47
CA TRP A 170 -12.77 5.71 10.51
C TRP A 170 -11.34 5.19 10.71
N THR A 171 -10.39 5.65 9.88
CA THR A 171 -8.99 5.21 9.95
C THR A 171 -8.35 5.64 11.26
N HIS A 172 -8.63 6.87 11.69
CA HIS A 172 -8.18 7.38 12.99
C HIS A 172 -8.64 6.51 14.16
N SER A 173 -9.93 6.15 14.19
CA SER A 173 -10.50 5.26 15.21
C SER A 173 -9.80 3.90 15.25
N LYS A 174 -9.56 3.28 14.08
CA LYS A 174 -8.87 1.99 13.98
C LYS A 174 -7.41 2.07 14.46
N LEU A 175 -6.68 3.09 14.04
CA LEU A 175 -5.29 3.28 14.45
C LEU A 175 -5.15 3.65 15.92
N THR A 176 -6.07 4.45 16.46
CA THR A 176 -6.07 4.78 17.89
C THR A 176 -6.19 3.52 18.74
N ALA A 177 -7.04 2.55 18.36
CA ALA A 177 -7.11 1.27 19.08
C ALA A 177 -5.83 0.45 18.94
N LEU A 178 -5.23 0.38 17.75
CA LEU A 178 -3.96 -0.32 17.54
C LEU A 178 -2.85 0.27 18.43
N PHE A 179 -2.65 1.59 18.38
CA PHE A 179 -1.64 2.25 19.21
C PHE A 179 -1.96 2.21 20.69
N TYR A 180 -3.25 2.25 21.07
CA TYR A 180 -3.67 2.08 22.45
C TYR A 180 -3.23 0.72 23.00
N ASN A 181 -3.54 -0.37 22.30
CA ASN A 181 -3.16 -1.72 22.73
C ASN A 181 -1.63 -1.87 22.80
N PHE A 182 -0.93 -1.41 21.76
CA PHE A 182 0.53 -1.39 21.73
C PHE A 182 1.14 -0.66 22.94
N LEU A 183 0.67 0.57 23.22
CA LEU A 183 1.21 1.39 24.30
C LEU A 183 0.83 0.87 25.68
N TYR A 184 -0.37 0.30 25.83
CA TYR A 184 -0.83 -0.25 27.10
C TYR A 184 0.04 -1.43 27.55
N ASP A 185 0.51 -2.24 26.60
CA ASP A 185 1.42 -3.36 26.87
C ASP A 185 2.89 -2.92 26.97
N TYR A 186 3.26 -1.85 26.26
CA TYR A 186 4.64 -1.38 26.21
C TYR A 186 5.04 -0.50 27.41
N LEU A 187 4.15 0.41 27.84
CA LEU A 187 4.46 1.39 28.88
C LEU A 187 4.31 0.82 30.28
N GLU A 188 5.15 1.30 31.20
CA GLU A 188 5.05 0.96 32.61
C GLU A 188 3.74 1.48 33.20
N LYS A 189 3.01 0.60 33.91
CA LYS A 189 1.70 0.93 34.49
C LYS A 189 1.86 1.88 35.66
N VAL A 190 1.24 3.04 35.56
CA VAL A 190 1.12 4.01 36.65
C VAL A 190 -0.18 3.82 37.41
N SER A 191 -0.16 3.99 38.73
CA SER A 191 -1.36 3.84 39.55
C SER A 191 -2.45 4.86 39.19
N ASP A 192 -3.68 4.39 39.00
CA ASP A 192 -4.86 5.26 38.86
C ASP A 192 -5.04 6.22 40.04
N LYS A 193 -4.51 5.88 41.24
CA LYS A 193 -4.55 6.77 42.40
C LYS A 193 -3.78 8.06 42.14
N TRP A 194 -2.64 7.98 41.43
CA TRP A 194 -1.84 9.16 41.08
C TRP A 194 -2.62 10.07 40.13
N PHE A 195 -3.20 9.54 39.04
CA PHE A 195 -3.99 10.34 38.09
C PHE A 195 -5.21 11.03 38.72
N LYS A 196 -5.83 10.40 39.74
CA LYS A 196 -6.96 10.99 40.46
C LYS A 196 -6.55 12.23 41.24
N THR A 197 -5.37 12.21 41.88
CA THR A 197 -4.86 13.31 42.71
C THR A 197 -3.99 14.32 41.95
N ALA A 198 -3.42 13.93 40.82
CA ALA A 198 -2.58 14.80 39.99
C ALA A 198 -3.39 15.95 39.39
N THR A 199 -2.74 17.11 39.33
CA THR A 199 -3.21 18.30 38.61
C THR A 199 -3.15 18.08 37.10
N LYS A 200 -3.87 18.91 36.35
CA LYS A 200 -3.89 18.85 34.88
C LYS A 200 -2.50 19.13 34.30
N GLU A 201 -1.78 20.07 34.89
CA GLU A 201 -0.42 20.46 34.51
C GLU A 201 0.55 19.29 34.71
N GLU A 202 0.48 18.58 35.84
CA GLU A 202 1.30 17.39 36.10
C GLU A 202 1.03 16.26 35.11
N VAL A 203 -0.24 16.01 34.76
CA VAL A 203 -0.61 15.01 33.75
C VAL A 203 -0.12 15.42 32.37
N ARG A 204 -0.27 16.70 31.99
CA ARG A 204 0.23 17.23 30.72
C ARG A 204 1.75 17.10 30.61
N ASP A 205 2.46 17.46 31.67
CA ASP A 205 3.92 17.30 31.71
C ASP A 205 4.34 15.83 31.65
N TYR A 206 3.56 14.94 32.26
CA TYR A 206 3.80 13.50 32.17
C TYR A 206 3.60 12.97 30.74
N ILE A 207 2.52 13.36 30.06
CA ILE A 207 2.29 13.06 28.63
C ILE A 207 3.48 13.52 27.80
N ARG A 208 3.92 14.77 27.99
CA ARG A 208 5.08 15.32 27.26
C ARG A 208 6.35 14.51 27.50
N ARG A 209 6.67 14.20 28.77
CA ARG A 209 7.86 13.40 29.12
C ARG A 209 7.84 12.01 28.50
N VAL A 210 6.69 11.33 28.52
CA VAL A 210 6.54 10.00 27.90
C VAL A 210 6.71 10.11 26.38
N ARG A 211 6.09 11.09 25.73
CA ARG A 211 6.24 11.29 24.28
C ARG A 211 7.68 11.58 23.85
N GLU A 212 8.41 12.38 24.62
CA GLU A 212 9.79 12.79 24.32
C GLU A 212 10.82 11.73 24.72
N GLY A 213 10.58 11.00 25.81
CA GLY A 213 11.52 10.03 26.38
C GLY A 213 11.32 8.59 25.90
N THR A 214 10.12 8.23 25.42
CA THR A 214 9.84 6.89 24.93
C THR A 214 10.28 6.73 23.48
N LYS A 215 11.10 5.71 23.22
CA LYS A 215 11.49 5.30 21.88
C LYS A 215 10.73 4.05 21.46
N ILE A 216 10.40 3.95 20.19
CA ILE A 216 9.78 2.78 19.56
C ILE A 216 10.67 2.31 18.41
N LYS A 217 10.43 1.10 17.93
CA LYS A 217 11.13 0.51 16.79
C LYS A 217 10.16 0.26 15.66
N MET A 218 10.42 0.87 14.51
CA MET A 218 9.72 0.55 13.26
C MET A 218 10.47 -0.53 12.52
N VAL A 219 9.74 -1.50 12.00
CA VAL A 219 10.32 -2.62 11.26
C VAL A 219 9.57 -2.86 9.97
N LYS A 220 10.28 -2.81 8.85
CA LYS A 220 9.82 -3.35 7.57
C LYS A 220 10.44 -4.72 7.39
N ILE A 221 9.62 -5.74 7.13
CA ILE A 221 10.04 -7.12 6.85
C ILE A 221 9.65 -7.45 5.42
N LYS A 222 10.56 -8.03 4.64
CA LYS A 222 10.29 -8.66 3.34
C LYS A 222 10.59 -10.15 3.43
N MET A 223 9.57 -10.95 3.19
CA MET A 223 9.64 -12.41 3.16
C MET A 223 10.07 -12.86 1.77
N ASN A 224 11.12 -13.68 1.72
CA ASN A 224 11.64 -14.25 0.49
C ASN A 224 11.73 -15.77 0.62
N PHE A 225 11.61 -16.45 -0.50
CA PHE A 225 11.63 -17.91 -0.55
C PHE A 225 12.50 -18.39 -1.73
N PRO A 226 13.35 -19.42 -1.53
CA PRO A 226 14.34 -19.85 -2.54
C PRO A 226 13.78 -20.85 -3.55
N GLN A 227 12.56 -21.34 -3.32
CA GLN A 227 11.94 -22.36 -4.16
C GLN A 227 11.68 -21.81 -5.56
N TYR A 228 12.04 -22.59 -6.57
CA TYR A 228 11.72 -22.36 -7.96
C TYR A 228 10.51 -23.23 -8.33
N PRO A 229 9.26 -22.73 -8.28
CA PRO A 229 8.08 -23.57 -8.47
C PRO A 229 7.97 -23.97 -9.94
N VAL A 230 8.06 -25.27 -10.23
CA VAL A 230 7.99 -25.79 -11.60
C VAL A 230 6.62 -26.41 -11.87
N ARG A 231 6.02 -27.01 -10.85
CA ARG A 231 4.75 -27.74 -10.92
C ARG A 231 3.66 -27.02 -10.13
N ILE A 232 2.40 -27.37 -10.39
CA ILE A 232 1.25 -26.81 -9.66
C ILE A 232 1.36 -27.07 -8.15
N ARG A 233 1.80 -28.27 -7.73
CA ARG A 233 2.03 -28.59 -6.31
C ARG A 233 3.12 -27.75 -5.65
N ASP A 234 4.01 -27.12 -6.42
CA ASP A 234 5.03 -26.21 -5.87
C ASP A 234 4.46 -24.83 -5.54
N LEU A 235 3.33 -24.47 -6.15
CA LEU A 235 2.61 -23.22 -5.86
C LEU A 235 2.12 -23.18 -4.41
N ASN A 236 2.08 -24.32 -3.71
CA ASN A 236 1.80 -24.40 -2.28
C ASN A 236 2.74 -23.50 -1.45
N ILE A 237 3.87 -23.05 -2.01
CA ILE A 237 4.72 -22.02 -1.40
C ILE A 237 3.96 -20.72 -1.10
N PHE A 238 2.95 -20.35 -1.90
CA PHE A 238 2.14 -19.16 -1.68
C PHE A 238 1.17 -19.34 -0.51
N ASP A 239 0.62 -20.53 -0.31
CA ASP A 239 -0.15 -20.82 0.91
C ASP A 239 0.73 -20.78 2.16
N VAL A 240 1.95 -21.31 2.05
CA VAL A 240 2.95 -21.25 3.13
C VAL A 240 3.29 -19.78 3.45
N LEU A 241 3.45 -18.93 2.43
CA LEU A 241 3.65 -17.49 2.63
C LEU A 241 2.45 -16.85 3.36
N LYS A 242 1.21 -17.21 2.99
CA LYS A 242 -0.01 -16.74 3.67
C LYS A 242 -0.06 -17.21 5.13
N GLU A 243 0.26 -18.47 5.38
CA GLU A 243 0.36 -19.04 6.74
C GLU A 243 1.40 -18.29 7.57
N LEU A 244 2.60 -18.05 7.02
CA LEU A 244 3.67 -17.31 7.68
C LEU A 244 3.22 -15.88 8.06
N LYS A 245 2.57 -15.16 7.15
CA LYS A 245 1.99 -13.84 7.45
C LYS A 245 0.99 -13.92 8.59
N ASN A 246 0.08 -14.90 8.56
CA ASN A 246 -0.91 -15.08 9.61
C ASN A 246 -0.28 -15.46 10.96
N GLU A 247 0.78 -16.28 10.98
CA GLU A 247 1.52 -16.63 12.19
C GLU A 247 2.22 -15.39 12.79
N ILE A 248 2.85 -14.56 11.97
CA ILE A 248 3.48 -13.31 12.42
C ILE A 248 2.42 -12.34 12.96
N SER A 249 1.31 -12.14 12.24
CA SER A 249 0.21 -11.27 12.69
C SER A 249 -0.43 -11.77 13.99
N LYS A 250 -0.55 -13.07 14.20
CA LYS A 250 -1.04 -13.64 15.47
C LYS A 250 -0.05 -13.47 16.62
N LYS A 251 1.26 -13.53 16.34
CA LYS A 251 2.31 -13.32 17.34
C LYS A 251 2.40 -11.84 17.76
N TYR A 252 2.03 -10.93 16.86
CA TYR A 252 2.10 -9.49 17.06
C TYR A 252 0.78 -8.78 16.67
N PRO A 253 -0.34 -9.09 17.33
CA PRO A 253 -1.68 -8.68 16.90
C PRO A 253 -1.87 -7.16 16.86
N ASP A 254 -1.23 -6.42 17.78
CA ASP A 254 -1.37 -4.97 17.92
C ASP A 254 -0.16 -4.19 17.35
N ASN A 255 0.71 -4.86 16.61
CA ASN A 255 1.96 -4.28 16.11
C ASN A 255 2.00 -4.21 14.58
N VAL A 256 1.17 -4.96 13.86
CA VAL A 256 1.18 -4.99 12.39
C VAL A 256 0.34 -3.84 11.84
N ILE A 257 1.00 -2.92 11.15
CA ILE A 257 0.39 -1.71 10.59
C ILE A 257 -0.03 -1.93 9.14
N PHE A 258 0.78 -2.65 8.37
CA PHE A 258 0.57 -2.88 6.94
C PHE A 258 0.92 -4.32 6.57
N VAL A 259 0.11 -4.93 5.69
CA VAL A 259 0.30 -6.30 5.18
C VAL A 259 0.24 -6.29 3.66
N GLY A 260 1.38 -6.47 3.00
CA GLY A 260 1.48 -6.58 1.55
C GLY A 260 1.56 -8.04 1.07
N PHE A 261 1.97 -8.22 -0.20
CA PHE A 261 2.19 -9.53 -0.82
C PHE A 261 3.15 -10.39 0.01
N ASN A 262 4.38 -9.91 0.13
CA ASN A 262 5.46 -10.52 0.89
C ASN A 262 6.13 -9.52 1.83
N GLU A 263 5.50 -8.38 2.11
CA GLU A 263 6.03 -7.37 3.03
C GLU A 263 5.11 -7.14 4.23
N LEU A 264 5.68 -6.83 5.39
CA LEU A 264 4.97 -6.42 6.60
C LEU A 264 5.62 -5.16 7.17
N LEU A 265 4.81 -4.23 7.68
CA LEU A 265 5.28 -3.10 8.49
C LEU A 265 4.81 -3.26 9.93
N LEU A 266 5.74 -3.18 10.88
CA LEU A 266 5.47 -3.37 12.30
C LEU A 266 5.96 -2.20 13.15
N VAL A 267 5.26 -1.94 14.25
CA VAL A 267 5.74 -1.14 15.39
C VAL A 267 6.02 -2.06 16.56
N LEU A 268 7.26 -2.07 17.06
CA LEU A 268 7.69 -2.97 18.13
C LEU A 268 8.27 -2.20 19.32
N PRO A 269 8.16 -2.77 20.54
CA PRO A 269 8.97 -2.36 21.69
C PRO A 269 10.48 -2.53 21.40
N LEU A 270 11.33 -1.74 22.05
CA LEU A 270 12.79 -1.83 21.86
C LEU A 270 13.35 -3.20 22.24
N ASN A 271 12.81 -3.82 23.30
CA ASN A 271 13.27 -5.09 23.84
C ASN A 271 12.87 -6.31 22.99
N LYS A 272 11.89 -6.18 22.10
CA LYS A 272 11.47 -7.27 21.21
C LYS A 272 12.48 -7.49 20.10
N LYS A 273 12.97 -8.72 19.95
CA LYS A 273 14.00 -9.06 18.95
C LYS A 273 13.36 -9.71 17.74
N LEU A 274 13.71 -9.28 16.53
CA LEU A 274 13.21 -9.91 15.31
C LEU A 274 13.69 -11.34 15.15
N GLU A 275 14.82 -11.69 15.76
CA GLU A 275 15.33 -13.05 15.80
C GLU A 275 14.32 -14.05 16.42
N GLU A 276 13.35 -13.57 17.22
CA GLU A 276 12.24 -14.40 17.72
C GLU A 276 11.33 -14.94 16.58
N ILE A 277 11.40 -14.38 15.37
CA ILE A 277 10.65 -14.82 14.18
C ILE A 277 11.44 -15.89 13.40
N ARG A 278 12.73 -16.09 13.71
CA ARG A 278 13.62 -17.02 12.98
C ARG A 278 13.07 -18.44 12.93
N GLU A 279 12.54 -18.95 14.04
CA GLU A 279 11.99 -20.31 14.11
C GLU A 279 10.82 -20.49 13.13
N THR A 280 9.90 -19.52 13.12
CA THR A 280 8.73 -19.47 12.22
C THR A 280 9.15 -19.49 10.75
N VAL A 281 10.18 -18.72 10.40
CA VAL A 281 10.72 -18.59 9.04
C VAL A 281 11.49 -19.85 8.61
N SER A 282 12.26 -20.42 9.53
CA SER A 282 13.10 -21.60 9.29
C SER A 282 12.28 -22.84 8.93
N LYS A 283 11.06 -22.96 9.47
CA LYS A 283 10.14 -24.08 9.22
C LYS A 283 9.89 -24.33 7.72
N TYR A 284 9.96 -23.29 6.91
CA TYR A 284 9.61 -23.35 5.49
C TYR A 284 10.80 -23.09 4.55
N GLY A 285 11.99 -22.86 5.11
CA GLY A 285 13.19 -22.51 4.33
C GLY A 285 13.13 -21.10 3.72
N PHE A 286 12.34 -20.20 4.30
CA PHE A 286 12.26 -18.80 3.89
C PHE A 286 13.47 -18.03 4.46
N TRP A 287 13.71 -16.82 3.97
CA TRP A 287 14.50 -15.83 4.69
C TRP A 287 13.76 -14.50 4.74
N LEU A 288 14.05 -13.71 5.76
CA LEU A 288 13.54 -12.36 5.89
C LEU A 288 14.65 -11.38 5.57
N GLU A 289 14.36 -10.39 4.75
CA GLU A 289 15.09 -9.13 4.75
C GLU A 289 14.36 -8.15 5.66
N TYR A 290 15.09 -7.34 6.42
CA TYR A 290 14.46 -6.36 7.30
C TYR A 290 15.23 -5.05 7.33
N ALA A 291 14.48 -3.97 7.60
CA ALA A 291 14.98 -2.67 7.99
C ALA A 291 14.31 -2.26 9.31
N GLU A 292 15.12 -1.92 10.31
CA GLU A 292 14.69 -1.44 11.63
C GLU A 292 15.14 0.01 11.82
N ARG A 293 14.25 0.86 12.34
CA ARG A 293 14.60 2.22 12.77
C ARG A 293 14.03 2.52 14.15
N ILE A 294 14.88 2.96 15.07
CA ILE A 294 14.51 3.44 16.39
C ILE A 294 14.15 4.92 16.29
N GLN A 295 12.97 5.29 16.76
CA GLN A 295 12.47 6.66 16.71
C GLN A 295 11.72 7.05 17.98
N ASN A 296 11.61 8.34 18.25
CA ASN A 296 10.84 8.84 19.39
C ASN A 296 9.33 8.72 19.13
N LEU A 297 8.57 8.44 20.19
CA LEU A 297 7.11 8.30 20.12
C LEU A 297 6.41 9.59 19.66
N ASN A 298 7.03 10.76 19.88
CA ASN A 298 6.47 12.04 19.47
C ASN A 298 6.49 12.31 17.95
N GLN A 299 7.31 11.59 17.18
CA GLN A 299 7.47 11.75 15.73
C GLN A 299 7.62 10.40 15.04
N PRO A 300 6.62 9.52 15.13
CA PRO A 300 6.77 8.20 14.56
C PRO A 300 6.55 8.31 13.05
N TYR A 301 7.57 7.94 12.28
CA TYR A 301 7.53 7.88 10.82
C TYR A 301 7.36 6.41 10.37
N PRO A 302 6.52 6.12 9.35
CA PRO A 302 6.21 4.74 8.99
C PRO A 302 7.34 4.01 8.27
N ASP A 303 8.15 4.70 7.49
CA ASP A 303 9.16 4.05 6.65
C ASP A 303 10.55 4.02 7.33
N PRO A 304 11.07 2.84 7.72
CA PRO A 304 12.37 2.72 8.35
C PRO A 304 13.53 3.02 7.37
N ASP A 305 13.33 2.89 6.07
CA ASP A 305 14.30 3.19 5.01
C ASP A 305 14.24 4.67 4.54
N ARG A 306 13.52 5.56 5.27
CA ARG A 306 13.24 6.96 4.87
C ARG A 306 14.44 7.69 4.27
N ILE A 307 15.57 7.70 4.97
CA ILE A 307 16.75 8.47 4.53
C ILE A 307 17.27 7.92 3.20
N MET A 308 17.38 6.59 3.08
CA MET A 308 17.82 5.93 1.85
C MET A 308 16.84 6.16 0.69
N ARG A 309 15.54 6.10 0.96
CA ARG A 309 14.49 6.41 -0.03
C ARG A 309 14.60 7.85 -0.52
N LEU A 310 14.79 8.81 0.39
CA LEU A 310 14.96 10.22 0.03
C LEU A 310 16.23 10.43 -0.80
N ILE A 311 17.34 9.79 -0.46
CA ILE A 311 18.57 9.83 -1.27
C ILE A 311 18.29 9.33 -2.69
N ASP A 312 17.65 8.16 -2.84
CA ASP A 312 17.31 7.58 -4.14
C ASP A 312 16.37 8.49 -4.96
N LYS A 313 15.31 9.02 -4.33
CA LYS A 313 14.39 9.99 -4.95
C LYS A 313 15.14 11.21 -5.47
N MET A 314 16.02 11.80 -4.65
CA MET A 314 16.79 12.98 -5.04
C MET A 314 17.81 12.69 -6.15
N GLN A 315 18.45 11.52 -6.13
CA GLN A 315 19.34 11.08 -7.20
C GLN A 315 18.59 10.91 -8.52
N LYS A 316 17.43 10.24 -8.51
CA LYS A 316 16.56 10.11 -9.70
C LYS A 316 16.17 11.48 -10.26
N MET A 317 15.82 12.45 -9.42
CA MET A 317 15.55 13.83 -9.85
C MET A 317 16.78 14.50 -10.49
N GLN A 318 17.98 14.31 -9.93
CA GLN A 318 19.21 14.85 -10.52
C GLN A 318 19.48 14.25 -11.90
N TYR A 319 19.32 12.94 -12.07
CA TYR A 319 19.47 12.27 -13.37
C TYR A 319 18.45 12.78 -14.39
N LYS A 320 17.17 12.90 -14.01
CA LYS A 320 16.14 13.46 -14.91
C LYS A 320 16.47 14.89 -15.34
N LYS A 321 16.85 15.77 -14.41
CA LYS A 321 17.27 17.15 -14.71
C LYS A 321 18.50 17.19 -15.62
N PHE A 322 19.43 16.25 -15.45
CA PHE A 322 20.60 16.12 -16.30
C PHE A 322 20.21 15.75 -17.74
N GLU A 323 19.40 14.71 -17.92
CA GLU A 323 18.91 14.27 -19.22
C GLU A 323 18.14 15.38 -19.96
N GLU A 324 17.23 16.08 -19.26
CA GLU A 324 16.47 17.20 -19.80
C GLU A 324 17.36 18.37 -20.25
N GLN A 325 18.42 18.68 -19.50
CA GLN A 325 19.37 19.73 -19.88
C GLN A 325 20.25 19.30 -21.04
N ILE A 326 20.70 18.04 -21.08
CA ILE A 326 21.50 17.50 -22.19
C ILE A 326 20.69 17.42 -23.48
N ALA A 327 19.41 17.06 -23.40
CA ALA A 327 18.51 17.02 -24.55
C ALA A 327 18.38 18.38 -25.25
N LYS A 328 18.45 19.49 -24.48
CA LYS A 328 18.42 20.88 -24.98
C LYS A 328 19.73 21.31 -25.65
N VAL A 329 20.82 20.54 -25.50
CA VAL A 329 22.11 20.85 -26.12
C VAL A 329 22.21 20.24 -27.52
N PRO A 330 22.60 21.03 -28.56
CA PRO A 330 22.88 20.53 -29.90
C PRO A 330 23.89 19.36 -29.89
N PRO A 331 23.69 18.29 -30.69
CA PRO A 331 24.52 17.08 -30.65
C PRO A 331 26.03 17.33 -30.77
N ASP A 332 26.42 18.30 -31.60
CA ASP A 332 27.81 18.72 -31.85
C ASP A 332 28.50 19.36 -30.62
N LYS A 333 27.72 19.86 -29.66
CA LYS A 333 28.22 20.51 -28.44
C LYS A 333 28.04 19.69 -27.16
N ARG A 334 27.30 18.57 -27.22
CA ARG A 334 26.96 17.75 -26.05
C ARG A 334 28.17 17.35 -25.23
N LYS A 335 29.21 16.81 -25.87
CA LYS A 335 30.41 16.29 -25.20
C LYS A 335 31.15 17.35 -24.34
N LYS A 336 31.12 18.63 -24.75
CA LYS A 336 31.73 19.73 -23.98
C LYS A 336 30.79 20.31 -22.92
N ALA A 337 29.48 20.31 -23.19
CA ALA A 337 28.48 20.83 -22.25
C ALA A 337 28.22 19.84 -21.09
N GLU A 338 28.37 18.54 -21.34
CA GLU A 338 28.05 17.45 -20.43
C GLU A 338 28.75 17.60 -19.07
N GLU A 339 30.06 17.82 -19.08
CA GLU A 339 30.85 17.94 -17.85
C GLU A 339 30.45 19.15 -17.01
N ARG A 340 30.16 20.30 -17.66
CA ARG A 340 29.69 21.51 -16.97
C ARG A 340 28.29 21.30 -16.37
N ILE A 341 27.38 20.69 -17.11
CA ILE A 341 26.01 20.39 -16.65
C ILE A 341 26.08 19.41 -15.49
N ARG A 342 26.88 18.35 -15.62
CA ARG A 342 27.11 17.35 -14.58
C ARG A 342 27.60 17.98 -13.28
N LYS A 343 28.65 18.81 -13.35
CA LYS A 343 29.17 19.53 -12.19
C LYS A 343 28.13 20.44 -11.54
N THR A 344 27.30 21.09 -12.34
CA THR A 344 26.26 22.00 -11.83
C THR A 344 25.18 21.24 -11.08
N ILE A 345 24.72 20.10 -11.60
CA ILE A 345 23.59 19.33 -11.04
C ILE A 345 24.03 18.45 -9.88
N PHE A 346 25.12 17.69 -10.05
CA PHE A 346 25.52 16.63 -9.12
C PHE A 346 26.47 17.11 -8.02
N GLU A 347 27.17 18.24 -8.18
CA GLU A 347 28.09 18.76 -7.15
C GLU A 347 27.62 20.06 -6.50
N LYS A 348 27.02 20.97 -7.29
CA LYS A 348 26.68 22.33 -6.82
C LYS A 348 25.19 22.59 -6.61
N GLY A 349 24.33 21.69 -7.10
CA GLY A 349 22.88 21.83 -7.04
C GLY A 349 22.33 21.80 -5.62
N LYS A 350 21.10 22.31 -5.44
CA LYS A 350 20.38 22.24 -4.15
C LYS A 350 20.20 20.78 -3.71
N GLU A 351 19.90 19.90 -4.66
CA GLU A 351 19.74 18.46 -4.45
C GLU A 351 21.05 17.81 -4.00
N ALA A 352 22.19 18.19 -4.60
CA ALA A 352 23.50 17.64 -4.22
C ALA A 352 23.84 17.92 -2.75
N LYS A 353 23.58 19.17 -2.31
CA LYS A 353 23.77 19.57 -0.90
C LYS A 353 22.87 18.77 0.03
N ARG A 354 21.59 18.64 -0.32
CA ARG A 354 20.63 17.88 0.51
C ARG A 354 20.96 16.39 0.56
N ILE A 355 21.42 15.80 -0.53
CA ILE A 355 21.90 14.41 -0.55
C ILE A 355 23.09 14.24 0.39
N ALA A 356 24.03 15.19 0.42
CA ALA A 356 25.16 15.15 1.35
C ALA A 356 24.69 15.19 2.82
N GLU A 357 23.75 16.09 3.15
CA GLU A 357 23.13 16.17 4.48
C GLU A 357 22.45 14.85 4.88
N LEU A 358 21.69 14.24 3.96
CA LEU A 358 21.03 12.95 4.20
C LEU A 358 22.05 11.81 4.42
N TRP A 359 23.18 11.83 3.70
CA TRP A 359 24.26 10.86 3.94
C TRP A 359 24.93 11.05 5.29
N ASP A 360 25.09 12.29 5.77
CA ASP A 360 25.58 12.57 7.12
C ASP A 360 24.59 12.06 8.18
N GLU A 361 23.29 12.31 8.00
CA GLU A 361 22.22 11.80 8.87
C GLU A 361 22.23 10.26 8.89
N TYR A 362 22.32 9.61 7.73
CA TYR A 362 22.39 8.15 7.62
C TYR A 362 23.61 7.56 8.35
N ARG A 363 24.78 8.17 8.19
CA ARG A 363 26.01 7.73 8.88
C ARG A 363 25.87 7.87 10.39
N HIS A 364 25.24 8.95 10.86
CA HIS A 364 24.96 9.15 12.27
C HIS A 364 23.97 8.10 12.82
N GLU A 365 22.89 7.81 12.10
CA GLU A 365 21.93 6.77 12.52
C GLU A 365 22.58 5.38 12.61
N LEU A 366 23.52 5.06 11.70
CA LEU A 366 24.30 3.83 11.77
C LEU A 366 25.26 3.80 12.98
N SER A 367 25.98 4.89 13.25
CA SER A 367 26.93 4.95 14.38
C SER A 367 26.21 4.84 15.72
N GLU A 368 25.04 5.46 15.84
CA GLU A 368 24.19 5.43 17.05
C GLU A 368 23.32 4.16 17.13
N LYS A 369 23.44 3.24 16.16
CA LYS A 369 22.62 2.02 16.07
C LYS A 369 21.11 2.30 16.08
N LEU A 370 20.70 3.46 15.59
CA LEU A 370 19.30 3.86 15.42
C LEU A 370 18.70 3.22 14.18
N TYR A 371 19.52 2.89 13.19
CA TYR A 371 19.10 2.20 11.98
C TYR A 371 19.88 0.89 11.80
N LYS A 372 19.17 -0.18 11.42
CA LYS A 372 19.75 -1.50 11.16
C LYS A 372 19.05 -2.13 9.95
N LYS A 373 19.84 -2.59 8.98
CA LYS A 373 19.36 -3.42 7.87
C LYS A 373 20.04 -4.77 7.93
N GLY A 374 19.32 -5.84 7.63
CA GLY A 374 19.91 -7.17 7.64
C GLY A 374 18.96 -8.24 7.11
N SER A 375 19.43 -9.48 7.25
CA SER A 375 18.66 -10.65 6.84
C SER A 375 18.61 -11.67 7.97
N ILE A 376 17.47 -12.34 8.11
CA ILE A 376 17.27 -13.50 8.98
C ILE A 376 17.10 -14.71 8.07
N TYR A 377 18.17 -15.48 7.93
CA TYR A 377 18.13 -16.75 7.20
C TYR A 377 17.59 -17.85 8.09
N ALA A 378 16.99 -18.87 7.46
CA ALA A 378 16.91 -20.19 8.06
C ALA A 378 18.32 -20.70 8.40
N ASN A 379 18.43 -21.71 9.27
CA ASN A 379 19.72 -22.36 9.53
C ASN A 379 20.25 -22.99 8.24
N LEU A 380 21.14 -22.29 7.55
CA LEU A 380 21.80 -22.78 6.34
C LEU A 380 23.02 -23.62 6.74
N PRO A 381 23.22 -24.79 6.12
CA PRO A 381 24.40 -25.60 6.38
C PRO A 381 25.65 -24.91 5.80
N ASP A 382 26.79 -25.01 6.49
CA ASP A 382 28.08 -24.48 6.02
C ASP A 382 28.55 -25.14 4.71
N GLN A 383 28.14 -26.40 4.49
CA GLN A 383 28.38 -27.16 3.27
C GLN A 383 27.13 -27.94 2.88
N ILE A 384 26.74 -27.87 1.61
CA ILE A 384 25.65 -28.67 1.06
C ILE A 384 26.25 -29.91 0.39
N ASN A 385 26.10 -31.06 1.04
CA ASN A 385 26.52 -32.33 0.45
C ASN A 385 25.52 -32.78 -0.63
N PRO A 386 25.98 -33.29 -1.79
CA PRO A 386 25.09 -33.93 -2.75
C PRO A 386 24.33 -35.13 -2.17
N PRO A 387 23.16 -35.48 -2.74
CA PRO A 387 22.44 -34.75 -3.79
C PRO A 387 21.87 -33.42 -3.27
N ILE A 388 21.87 -32.38 -4.11
CA ILE A 388 21.32 -31.06 -3.76
C ILE A 388 19.82 -31.06 -4.05
N CYS A 389 19.03 -30.37 -3.23
CA CYS A 389 17.59 -30.20 -3.49
C CYS A 389 17.34 -29.50 -4.82
N GLU A 390 16.57 -30.12 -5.71
CA GLU A 390 16.30 -29.62 -7.06
C GLU A 390 15.39 -28.38 -7.09
N ILE A 391 14.55 -28.18 -6.06
CA ILE A 391 13.61 -27.04 -5.99
C ILE A 391 14.24 -25.79 -5.37
N CYS A 392 14.93 -25.90 -4.22
CA CYS A 392 15.49 -24.72 -3.54
C CYS A 392 16.99 -24.55 -3.77
N GLN A 393 17.72 -25.61 -4.10
CA GLN A 393 19.17 -25.61 -4.26
C GLN A 393 20.00 -25.11 -3.05
N LEU A 394 19.35 -24.95 -1.88
CA LEU A 394 19.98 -24.43 -0.65
C LEU A 394 20.20 -25.49 0.44
N ASN A 395 19.77 -26.73 0.22
CA ASN A 395 19.87 -27.81 1.22
C ASN A 395 20.19 -29.15 0.56
N GLN A 396 20.76 -30.07 1.33
CA GLN A 396 20.92 -31.46 0.91
C GLN A 396 19.53 -32.09 0.71
N ALA A 397 19.38 -32.82 -0.37
CA ALA A 397 18.21 -33.64 -0.62
C ALA A 397 18.30 -34.94 0.18
N THR A 398 17.30 -35.17 1.02
CA THR A 398 17.15 -36.38 1.83
C THR A 398 15.92 -37.18 1.43
N GLU A 399 15.01 -36.55 0.67
CA GLU A 399 13.75 -37.12 0.22
C GLU A 399 13.79 -37.33 -1.29
N LYS A 400 13.02 -38.32 -1.76
CA LYS A 400 12.80 -38.55 -3.19
C LYS A 400 11.33 -38.34 -3.51
N TRP A 401 11.07 -37.54 -4.53
CA TRP A 401 9.75 -37.37 -5.09
C TRP A 401 9.67 -38.11 -6.42
N VAL A 402 8.74 -39.06 -6.52
CA VAL A 402 8.49 -39.76 -7.79
C VAL A 402 7.25 -39.15 -8.42
N ASP A 403 7.40 -38.63 -9.62
CA ASP A 403 6.27 -38.19 -10.40
C ASP A 403 5.47 -39.38 -10.93
N GLU A 404 4.20 -39.46 -10.57
CA GLU A 404 3.34 -40.59 -10.95
C GLU A 404 3.06 -40.64 -12.46
N GLU A 405 3.09 -39.50 -13.15
CA GLU A 405 2.78 -39.41 -14.59
C GLU A 405 4.01 -39.67 -15.48
N SER A 406 5.15 -39.05 -15.17
CA SER A 406 6.38 -39.17 -15.98
C SER A 406 7.38 -40.22 -15.46
N GLY A 407 7.22 -40.70 -14.22
CA GLY A 407 8.19 -41.57 -13.55
C GLY A 407 9.50 -40.88 -13.16
N ILE A 408 9.63 -39.56 -13.38
CA ILE A 408 10.82 -38.78 -13.04
C ILE A 408 10.99 -38.75 -11.52
N VAL A 409 12.21 -39.03 -11.06
CA VAL A 409 12.58 -38.98 -9.63
C VAL A 409 13.37 -37.70 -9.36
N GLU A 410 12.81 -36.83 -8.53
CA GLU A 410 13.44 -35.58 -8.09
C GLU A 410 13.98 -35.73 -6.66
N ASN A 411 15.18 -35.21 -6.40
CA ASN A 411 15.80 -35.20 -5.09
C ASN A 411 15.42 -33.90 -4.35
N LEU A 412 14.67 -34.01 -3.26
CA LEU A 412 14.14 -32.87 -2.50
C LEU A 412 14.68 -32.84 -1.07
N CYS A 413 14.86 -31.64 -0.51
CA CYS A 413 15.05 -31.49 0.94
C CYS A 413 13.70 -31.66 1.66
N VAL A 414 13.76 -31.95 2.97
CA VAL A 414 12.58 -32.13 3.84
C VAL A 414 11.58 -30.97 3.70
N ASN A 415 12.05 -29.73 3.64
CA ASN A 415 11.18 -28.56 3.54
C ASN A 415 10.40 -28.53 2.21
N CYS A 416 11.09 -28.66 1.08
CA CYS A 416 10.44 -28.64 -0.24
C CYS A 416 9.54 -29.87 -0.44
N PHE A 417 9.97 -31.03 0.05
CA PHE A 417 9.16 -32.24 0.04
C PHE A 417 7.86 -32.05 0.85
N ASN A 418 7.95 -31.48 2.05
CA ASN A 418 6.78 -31.20 2.89
C ASN A 418 5.83 -30.18 2.25
N ILE A 419 6.34 -29.16 1.56
CA ILE A 419 5.52 -28.20 0.81
C ILE A 419 4.73 -28.93 -0.28
N ARG A 420 5.39 -29.82 -1.03
CA ARG A 420 4.76 -30.59 -2.11
C ARG A 420 3.78 -31.66 -1.59
N LYS A 421 4.07 -32.28 -0.44
CA LYS A 421 3.22 -33.30 0.21
C LYS A 421 1.89 -32.76 0.75
N ARG A 422 1.73 -31.44 0.87
CA ARG A 422 0.48 -30.80 1.33
C ARG A 422 -0.71 -31.03 0.39
N GLY A 423 -0.51 -31.66 -0.77
CA GLY A 423 -1.53 -31.84 -1.82
C GLY A 423 -1.74 -30.55 -2.61
N SER A 424 -2.46 -30.59 -3.74
CA SER A 424 -2.75 -29.36 -4.46
C SER A 424 -3.78 -28.54 -3.70
N ARG A 425 -3.36 -27.37 -3.22
CA ARG A 425 -4.27 -26.36 -2.67
C ARG A 425 -4.95 -25.53 -3.75
N PHE A 426 -4.65 -25.81 -5.02
CA PHE A 426 -5.22 -25.17 -6.19
C PHE A 426 -5.91 -26.21 -7.07
N PRO A 427 -7.01 -26.82 -6.59
CA PRO A 427 -7.64 -27.97 -7.23
C PRO A 427 -8.06 -27.68 -8.67
N LYS A 428 -8.49 -26.44 -8.96
CA LYS A 428 -8.87 -26.06 -10.32
C LYS A 428 -7.69 -26.05 -11.27
N LEU A 429 -6.49 -25.65 -10.83
CA LEU A 429 -5.30 -25.73 -11.67
C LEU A 429 -4.97 -27.18 -12.02
N ASP A 430 -5.01 -28.08 -11.04
CA ASP A 430 -4.83 -29.52 -11.26
C ASP A 430 -5.88 -30.09 -12.23
N GLU A 431 -7.14 -29.67 -12.08
CA GLU A 431 -8.25 -30.06 -12.96
C GLU A 431 -8.02 -29.55 -14.39
N TRP A 432 -7.67 -28.28 -14.55
CA TRP A 432 -7.42 -27.68 -15.87
C TRP A 432 -6.23 -28.34 -16.58
N GLU A 433 -5.18 -28.72 -15.85
CA GLU A 433 -4.02 -29.41 -16.42
C GLU A 433 -4.42 -30.80 -16.94
N LYS A 434 -5.21 -31.55 -16.15
CA LYS A 434 -5.76 -32.87 -16.54
C LYS A 434 -6.74 -32.79 -17.70
N GLU A 435 -7.59 -31.75 -17.73
CA GLU A 435 -8.50 -31.46 -18.84
C GLU A 435 -7.78 -31.04 -20.12
N GLY A 436 -6.47 -30.73 -20.03
CA GLY A 436 -5.68 -30.28 -21.17
C GLY A 436 -6.04 -28.86 -21.62
N ALA A 437 -6.33 -27.96 -20.67
CA ALA A 437 -6.62 -26.56 -20.97
C ALA A 437 -5.50 -25.93 -21.82
N ASP A 438 -5.85 -25.32 -22.95
CA ASP A 438 -4.82 -24.75 -23.84
C ASP A 438 -4.08 -23.58 -23.19
N ARG A 439 -4.78 -22.73 -22.43
CA ARG A 439 -4.22 -21.47 -21.91
C ARG A 439 -4.75 -21.11 -20.55
N ILE A 440 -3.87 -20.42 -19.82
CA ILE A 440 -4.13 -19.85 -18.51
C ILE A 440 -3.66 -18.40 -18.51
N LEU A 441 -4.28 -17.55 -17.70
CA LEU A 441 -3.81 -16.22 -17.35
C LEU A 441 -3.37 -16.22 -15.90
N TRP A 442 -2.09 -15.94 -15.66
CA TRP A 442 -1.58 -15.59 -14.35
C TRP A 442 -1.64 -14.08 -14.19
N ILE A 443 -2.40 -13.60 -13.22
CA ILE A 443 -2.68 -12.17 -13.05
C ILE A 443 -2.23 -11.75 -11.65
N ARG A 444 -1.18 -10.95 -11.55
CA ARG A 444 -0.65 -10.41 -10.30
C ARG A 444 -0.80 -8.89 -10.28
N ILE A 445 -1.27 -8.35 -9.17
CA ILE A 445 -1.25 -6.93 -8.87
C ILE A 445 -0.14 -6.68 -7.86
N GLY A 446 0.90 -5.95 -8.26
CA GLY A 446 2.00 -5.58 -7.37
C GLY A 446 1.78 -4.21 -6.73
N LEU A 447 2.29 -4.03 -5.51
CA LEU A 447 2.37 -2.74 -4.83
C LEU A 447 3.81 -2.50 -4.39
N ASP A 448 4.40 -1.39 -4.83
CA ASP A 448 5.69 -0.90 -4.34
C ASP A 448 5.45 0.12 -3.22
N ILE A 449 5.70 -0.27 -1.97
CA ILE A 449 5.50 0.60 -0.80
C ILE A 449 6.41 1.84 -0.83
N ASN A 450 7.64 1.69 -1.33
CA ASN A 450 8.58 2.82 -1.35
C ASN A 450 8.12 3.86 -2.38
N GLU A 451 7.69 3.39 -3.55
CA GLU A 451 7.11 4.26 -4.57
C GLU A 451 5.77 4.86 -4.10
N LEU A 452 4.94 4.09 -3.39
CA LEU A 452 3.70 4.59 -2.79
C LEU A 452 3.96 5.80 -1.89
N ILE A 453 4.93 5.72 -0.97
CA ILE A 453 5.24 6.83 -0.08
C ILE A 453 5.77 8.04 -0.87
N ASN A 454 6.63 7.84 -1.87
CA ASN A 454 7.12 8.91 -2.74
C ASN A 454 5.97 9.66 -3.42
N VAL A 455 5.04 8.90 -4.02
CA VAL A 455 3.90 9.42 -4.77
C VAL A 455 2.91 10.12 -3.84
N LEU A 456 2.61 9.55 -2.68
CA LEU A 456 1.73 10.18 -1.70
C LEU A 456 2.32 11.50 -1.18
N GLU A 457 3.63 11.58 -0.93
CA GLU A 457 4.30 12.83 -0.57
C GLU A 457 4.14 13.89 -1.67
N ASP A 458 4.28 13.50 -2.95
CA ASP A 458 4.16 14.42 -4.08
C ASP A 458 2.71 14.91 -4.29
N LEU A 459 1.73 14.00 -4.18
CA LEU A 459 0.30 14.34 -4.24
C LEU A 459 -0.13 15.19 -3.05
N TYR A 460 0.42 14.96 -1.87
CA TYR A 460 0.14 15.78 -0.70
C TYR A 460 0.75 17.18 -0.86
N ALA A 461 1.98 17.28 -1.35
CA ALA A 461 2.58 18.57 -1.68
C ALA A 461 1.76 19.33 -2.72
N GLU A 462 1.20 18.64 -3.73
CA GLU A 462 0.30 19.24 -4.71
C GLU A 462 -0.98 19.80 -4.08
N TYR A 463 -1.62 19.02 -3.21
CA TYR A 463 -2.80 19.47 -2.48
C TYR A 463 -2.49 20.69 -1.61
N LEU A 464 -1.37 20.68 -0.89
CA LEU A 464 -0.94 21.83 -0.10
C LEU A 464 -0.65 23.06 -0.98
N ARG A 465 -0.04 22.89 -2.16
CA ARG A 465 0.17 23.99 -3.12
C ARG A 465 -1.15 24.58 -3.62
N SER A 466 -2.16 23.75 -3.91
CA SER A 466 -3.47 24.22 -4.38
C SER A 466 -4.20 25.03 -3.29
N LEU A 467 -3.91 24.76 -2.01
CA LEU A 467 -4.35 25.56 -0.86
C LEU A 467 -3.48 26.81 -0.59
N GLY A 468 -2.48 27.09 -1.43
CA GLY A 468 -1.59 28.24 -1.29
C GLY A 468 -0.42 28.05 -0.32
N VAL A 469 -0.19 26.83 0.18
CA VAL A 469 0.84 26.57 1.20
C VAL A 469 2.26 26.72 0.62
N LYS A 470 3.00 27.69 1.16
CA LYS A 470 4.44 27.88 0.88
C LYS A 470 5.26 26.67 1.35
N LYS A 471 6.26 26.28 0.53
CA LYS A 471 7.17 25.16 0.78
C LYS A 471 6.42 23.85 1.07
N ALA A 472 5.40 23.56 0.27
CA ALA A 472 4.54 22.38 0.43
C ALA A 472 5.33 21.06 0.52
N GLU A 473 6.41 20.94 -0.25
CA GLU A 473 7.28 19.76 -0.29
C GLU A 473 8.00 19.51 1.05
N GLU A 474 8.30 20.56 1.81
CA GLU A 474 8.89 20.45 3.16
C GLU A 474 7.85 20.08 4.22
N ARG A 475 6.55 20.29 3.92
CA ARG A 475 5.41 20.07 4.84
C ARG A 475 4.66 18.77 4.57
N ALA A 476 4.78 18.22 3.36
CA ALA A 476 4.12 16.99 2.95
C ALA A 476 4.81 15.75 3.57
N GLU A 477 4.49 15.46 4.82
CA GLU A 477 4.95 14.27 5.53
C GLU A 477 3.83 13.22 5.58
N ILE A 478 4.10 12.01 5.07
CA ILE A 478 3.16 10.89 5.12
C ILE A 478 3.26 10.15 6.46
N ARG A 479 2.12 10.01 7.12
CA ARG A 479 1.97 9.33 8.42
C ARG A 479 1.25 7.99 8.29
N PHE A 480 1.21 7.24 9.39
CA PHE A 480 0.54 5.94 9.47
C PHE A 480 -0.90 5.98 8.99
N SER A 481 -1.66 7.01 9.37
CA SER A 481 -3.07 7.12 8.98
C SER A 481 -3.27 7.31 7.49
N VAL A 482 -2.38 8.01 6.80
CA VAL A 482 -2.47 8.12 5.33
C VAL A 482 -2.18 6.77 4.67
N LEU A 483 -1.18 6.03 5.17
CA LEU A 483 -0.87 4.69 4.66
C LEU A 483 -1.97 3.66 4.96
N SER A 484 -2.56 3.71 6.15
CA SER A 484 -3.67 2.84 6.51
C SER A 484 -4.94 3.18 5.74
N GLU A 485 -5.23 4.46 5.53
CA GLU A 485 -6.34 4.90 4.67
C GLU A 485 -6.18 4.35 3.25
N PHE A 486 -4.95 4.36 2.70
CA PHE A 486 -4.64 3.75 1.42
C PHE A 486 -4.80 2.22 1.44
N ASP A 487 -4.30 1.55 2.47
CA ASP A 487 -4.38 0.08 2.61
C ASP A 487 -5.83 -0.42 2.62
N TRP A 488 -6.75 0.33 3.23
CA TRP A 488 -8.18 0.00 3.19
C TRP A 488 -8.73 0.05 1.77
N ASP A 489 -8.45 1.12 1.03
CA ASP A 489 -8.88 1.28 -0.37
C ASP A 489 -8.22 0.23 -1.28
N TYR A 490 -6.95 -0.10 -1.03
CA TYR A 490 -6.22 -1.12 -1.79
C TYR A 490 -6.83 -2.51 -1.60
N LYS A 491 -7.21 -2.88 -0.38
CA LYS A 491 -7.90 -4.16 -0.12
C LYS A 491 -9.29 -4.21 -0.75
N GLU A 492 -10.03 -3.10 -0.71
CA GLU A 492 -11.34 -3.01 -1.37
C GLU A 492 -11.20 -3.09 -2.90
N PHE A 493 -10.20 -2.42 -3.45
CA PHE A 493 -9.82 -2.51 -4.87
C PHE A 493 -9.52 -3.95 -5.30
N LEU A 494 -8.70 -4.69 -4.53
CA LEU A 494 -8.38 -6.10 -4.83
C LEU A 494 -9.63 -6.99 -4.78
N SER A 495 -10.49 -6.81 -3.78
CA SER A 495 -11.75 -7.54 -3.69
C SER A 495 -12.66 -7.23 -4.87
N LYS A 496 -12.84 -5.96 -5.22
CA LYS A 496 -13.70 -5.55 -6.34
C LYS A 496 -13.17 -6.03 -7.69
N PHE A 497 -11.85 -5.99 -7.88
CA PHE A 497 -11.20 -6.57 -9.05
C PHE A 497 -11.49 -8.07 -9.16
N ARG A 498 -11.26 -8.82 -8.07
CA ARG A 498 -11.58 -10.26 -8.00
C ARG A 498 -13.03 -10.53 -8.36
N ASP A 499 -13.96 -9.80 -7.76
CA ASP A 499 -15.40 -10.03 -7.93
C ASP A 499 -15.84 -9.74 -9.37
N LYS A 500 -15.28 -8.70 -10.02
CA LYS A 500 -15.51 -8.43 -11.45
C LYS A 500 -14.91 -9.50 -12.36
N ILE A 501 -13.73 -10.06 -12.03
CA ILE A 501 -13.16 -11.19 -12.76
C ILE A 501 -14.08 -12.41 -12.63
N LEU A 502 -14.49 -12.77 -11.41
CA LEU A 502 -15.44 -13.86 -11.16
C LEU A 502 -16.77 -13.68 -11.92
N GLY A 503 -17.27 -12.45 -12.05
CA GLY A 503 -18.47 -12.15 -12.82
C GLY A 503 -18.29 -12.19 -14.34
N SER A 504 -17.06 -12.17 -14.84
CA SER A 504 -16.75 -12.13 -16.28
C SER A 504 -16.29 -13.47 -16.86
N PHE A 505 -15.92 -14.42 -16.00
CA PHE A 505 -15.47 -15.76 -16.37
C PHE A 505 -16.36 -16.81 -15.70
N GLU A 506 -16.37 -18.04 -16.23
CA GLU A 506 -17.09 -19.14 -15.58
C GLU A 506 -16.48 -19.39 -14.18
N GLU A 507 -17.29 -19.74 -13.18
CA GLU A 507 -16.78 -19.96 -11.81
C GLU A 507 -15.70 -21.04 -11.77
N ASN A 508 -15.83 -22.08 -12.61
CA ASN A 508 -14.86 -23.16 -12.75
C ASN A 508 -13.57 -22.73 -13.47
N ASP A 509 -13.54 -21.55 -14.09
CA ASP A 509 -12.40 -21.01 -14.83
C ASP A 509 -11.58 -20.01 -13.99
N PHE A 510 -11.87 -19.86 -12.69
CA PHE A 510 -11.15 -18.95 -11.78
C PHE A 510 -10.55 -19.66 -10.56
N GLN A 511 -9.27 -19.39 -10.27
CA GLN A 511 -8.57 -19.85 -9.07
C GLN A 511 -7.88 -18.68 -8.36
N GLN A 512 -8.23 -18.44 -7.10
CA GLN A 512 -7.49 -17.52 -6.23
C GLN A 512 -6.20 -18.20 -5.74
N ILE A 513 -5.08 -17.47 -5.78
CA ILE A 513 -3.80 -17.91 -5.22
C ILE A 513 -3.50 -17.11 -3.94
N LEU A 514 -3.43 -15.77 -4.07
CA LEU A 514 -3.29 -14.79 -2.98
C LEU A 514 -4.19 -13.60 -3.28
N GLU A 515 -4.49 -12.72 -2.33
CA GLU A 515 -5.45 -11.60 -2.51
C GLU A 515 -5.19 -10.75 -3.77
N ASP A 516 -3.93 -10.61 -4.14
CA ASP A 516 -3.39 -9.85 -5.26
C ASP A 516 -2.83 -10.75 -6.39
N PHE A 517 -3.07 -12.07 -6.35
CA PHE A 517 -2.61 -13.02 -7.35
C PHE A 517 -3.67 -14.08 -7.66
N VAL A 518 -4.12 -14.12 -8.92
CA VAL A 518 -5.16 -15.03 -9.40
C VAL A 518 -4.75 -15.73 -10.69
N ALA A 519 -5.42 -16.85 -10.96
CA ALA A 519 -5.32 -17.59 -12.20
C ALA A 519 -6.70 -17.73 -12.87
N VAL A 520 -6.72 -17.60 -14.20
CA VAL A 520 -7.95 -17.73 -14.99
C VAL A 520 -7.72 -18.66 -16.19
N LYS A 521 -8.54 -19.70 -16.36
CA LYS A 521 -8.56 -20.52 -17.58
C LYS A 521 -9.24 -19.72 -18.69
N ILE A 522 -8.61 -19.64 -19.86
CA ILE A 522 -9.15 -18.85 -20.98
C ILE A 522 -9.24 -19.68 -22.26
N LYS A 523 -10.25 -19.36 -23.07
CA LYS A 523 -10.50 -19.99 -24.37
C LYS A 523 -10.00 -19.10 -25.52
N SER A 524 -9.88 -17.79 -25.29
CA SER A 524 -9.43 -16.83 -26.30
C SER A 524 -8.37 -15.89 -25.74
N LEU A 525 -7.38 -15.52 -26.55
CA LEU A 525 -6.44 -14.46 -26.18
C LEU A 525 -7.11 -13.10 -25.97
N LYS A 526 -8.32 -12.89 -26.51
CA LYS A 526 -9.10 -11.66 -26.29
C LYS A 526 -9.49 -11.48 -24.83
N ASP A 527 -9.53 -12.57 -24.06
CA ASP A 527 -9.82 -12.54 -22.62
C ASP A 527 -8.75 -11.74 -21.83
N VAL A 528 -7.53 -11.62 -22.37
CA VAL A 528 -6.51 -10.70 -21.84
C VAL A 528 -7.06 -9.26 -21.79
N PHE A 529 -7.74 -8.79 -22.84
CA PHE A 529 -8.31 -7.44 -22.86
C PHE A 529 -9.53 -7.30 -21.96
N THR A 530 -10.26 -8.39 -21.70
CA THR A 530 -11.31 -8.40 -20.68
C THR A 530 -10.71 -8.11 -19.30
N VAL A 531 -9.62 -8.80 -18.93
CA VAL A 531 -8.88 -8.55 -17.69
C VAL A 531 -8.35 -7.12 -17.61
N LEU A 532 -7.72 -6.63 -18.69
CA LEU A 532 -7.18 -5.26 -18.71
C LEU A 532 -8.28 -4.20 -18.54
N ARG A 533 -9.45 -4.39 -19.15
CA ARG A 533 -10.59 -3.47 -18.97
C ARG A 533 -11.14 -3.50 -17.56
N ILE A 534 -11.30 -4.69 -16.98
CA ILE A 534 -11.74 -4.82 -15.59
C ILE A 534 -10.76 -4.11 -14.66
N PHE A 535 -9.46 -4.31 -14.85
CA PHE A 535 -8.44 -3.61 -14.09
C PHE A 535 -8.56 -2.09 -14.29
N ASP A 536 -8.62 -1.61 -15.54
CA ASP A 536 -8.70 -0.17 -15.84
C ASP A 536 -9.91 0.49 -15.19
N ASP A 537 -11.09 -0.14 -15.28
CA ASP A 537 -12.33 0.35 -14.69
C ASP A 537 -12.24 0.45 -13.17
N VAL A 538 -11.76 -0.60 -12.50
CA VAL A 538 -11.64 -0.62 -11.02
C VAL A 538 -10.52 0.31 -10.57
N PHE A 539 -9.43 0.40 -11.33
CA PHE A 539 -8.33 1.31 -11.06
C PHE A 539 -8.76 2.78 -11.16
N ASN A 540 -9.54 3.15 -12.18
CA ASN A 540 -10.08 4.50 -12.34
C ASN A 540 -11.02 4.89 -11.19
N GLU A 541 -11.75 3.92 -10.65
CA GLU A 541 -12.65 4.15 -9.53
C GLU A 541 -11.89 4.43 -8.23
N PHE A 542 -10.81 3.69 -7.98
CA PHE A 542 -10.08 3.75 -6.70
C PHE A 542 -8.87 4.67 -6.72
N PHE A 543 -8.09 4.70 -7.80
CA PHE A 543 -6.78 5.36 -7.86
C PHE A 543 -6.58 6.23 -9.11
N PRO A 544 -7.54 7.10 -9.48
CA PRO A 544 -7.44 7.89 -10.72
C PRO A 544 -6.17 8.75 -10.77
N LYS A 545 -5.71 9.30 -9.64
CA LYS A 545 -4.49 10.15 -9.60
C LYS A 545 -3.20 9.39 -9.90
N PHE A 546 -3.18 8.07 -9.74
CA PHE A 546 -2.02 7.26 -10.09
C PHE A 546 -1.83 7.09 -11.60
N LYS A 547 -2.75 7.60 -12.44
CA LYS A 547 -2.55 7.74 -13.89
C LYS A 547 -1.83 9.01 -14.29
N GLU A 548 -1.80 10.01 -13.41
CA GLU A 548 -1.16 11.31 -13.69
C GLU A 548 0.31 11.34 -13.21
N VAL A 549 0.73 10.30 -12.49
CA VAL A 549 2.05 10.16 -11.87
C VAL A 549 2.59 8.75 -12.10
N THR A 550 3.81 8.47 -11.64
CA THR A 550 4.33 7.08 -11.59
C THR A 550 3.45 6.25 -10.66
N SER A 551 2.88 5.15 -11.17
CA SER A 551 1.96 4.33 -10.39
C SER A 551 2.72 3.41 -9.42
N PRO A 552 2.40 3.42 -8.11
CA PRO A 552 2.95 2.45 -7.17
C PRO A 552 2.26 1.07 -7.29
N ILE A 553 1.11 1.01 -7.96
CA ILE A 553 0.37 -0.23 -8.24
C ILE A 553 0.68 -0.67 -9.66
N LYS A 554 1.03 -1.94 -9.84
CA LYS A 554 1.41 -2.52 -11.13
C LYS A 554 0.57 -3.75 -11.46
N LEU A 555 0.26 -3.96 -12.73
CA LEU A 555 -0.44 -5.12 -13.23
C LEU A 555 0.51 -6.00 -14.06
N GLY A 556 0.67 -7.26 -13.64
CA GLY A 556 1.32 -8.31 -14.41
C GLY A 556 0.30 -9.32 -14.92
N VAL A 557 0.28 -9.59 -16.22
CA VAL A 557 -0.52 -10.65 -16.83
C VAL A 557 0.37 -11.53 -17.68
N VAL A 558 0.51 -12.81 -17.34
CA VAL A 558 1.25 -13.78 -18.15
C VAL A 558 0.29 -14.81 -18.70
N CYS A 559 0.30 -15.01 -20.02
CA CYS A 559 -0.54 -15.95 -20.74
C CYS A 559 0.30 -17.05 -21.37
N PRO A 560 0.57 -18.14 -20.65
CA PRO A 560 1.20 -19.33 -21.20
C PRO A 560 0.19 -20.41 -21.59
N ASN A 561 0.69 -21.47 -22.24
CA ASN A 561 0.00 -22.76 -22.22
C ASN A 561 0.07 -23.37 -20.81
N ILE A 562 -0.93 -24.16 -20.40
CA ILE A 562 -0.97 -24.69 -19.02
C ILE A 562 0.25 -25.55 -18.66
N LYS A 563 0.85 -26.23 -19.65
CA LYS A 563 2.04 -27.07 -19.46
C LYS A 563 3.36 -26.29 -19.46
N TYR A 564 3.30 -24.97 -19.68
CA TYR A 564 4.50 -24.15 -19.66
C TYR A 564 5.04 -24.03 -18.24
N PRO A 565 6.36 -24.09 -18.02
CA PRO A 565 6.94 -23.99 -16.69
C PRO A 565 6.49 -22.72 -15.96
N PHE A 566 5.84 -22.88 -14.80
CA PHE A 566 5.36 -21.74 -14.02
C PHE A 566 6.49 -20.80 -13.61
N LEU A 567 7.69 -21.33 -13.34
CA LEU A 567 8.85 -20.54 -12.97
C LEU A 567 9.11 -19.37 -13.93
N GLU A 568 9.00 -19.58 -15.24
CA GLU A 568 9.24 -18.52 -16.22
C GLU A 568 8.13 -17.46 -16.17
N SER A 569 6.89 -17.87 -15.89
CA SER A 569 5.80 -16.92 -15.61
C SER A 569 6.06 -16.16 -14.31
N TRP A 570 6.56 -16.82 -13.27
CA TRP A 570 6.89 -16.21 -11.99
C TRP A 570 8.06 -15.22 -12.09
N ARG A 571 9.07 -15.47 -12.93
CA ARG A 571 10.17 -14.52 -13.17
C ARG A 571 9.67 -13.18 -13.70
N ILE A 572 8.64 -13.20 -14.54
CA ILE A 572 7.99 -11.99 -15.05
C ILE A 572 7.13 -11.35 -13.95
N LEU A 573 6.31 -12.16 -13.26
CA LEU A 573 5.36 -11.65 -12.28
C LEU A 573 6.02 -11.17 -11.00
N SER A 574 7.17 -11.72 -10.59
CA SER A 574 7.86 -11.42 -9.32
C SER A 574 8.51 -10.04 -9.29
N ASP A 575 9.03 -9.56 -10.43
CA ASP A 575 9.71 -8.28 -10.62
C ASP A 575 9.02 -7.44 -11.71
N LEU A 576 7.89 -6.81 -11.36
CA LEU A 576 7.12 -5.98 -12.27
C LEU A 576 7.84 -4.65 -12.54
N LYS A 577 8.52 -4.58 -13.68
CA LYS A 577 9.27 -3.37 -14.11
C LYS A 577 8.38 -2.27 -14.67
N TYR A 578 7.30 -2.64 -15.35
CA TYR A 578 6.36 -1.72 -15.99
C TYR A 578 5.06 -1.64 -15.19
N ASP A 579 4.35 -0.51 -15.30
CA ASP A 579 3.06 -0.32 -14.62
C ASP A 579 2.02 -1.33 -15.09
N VAL A 580 2.00 -1.62 -16.39
CA VAL A 580 1.22 -2.72 -16.97
C VAL A 580 2.14 -3.56 -17.85
N HIS A 581 2.31 -4.83 -17.50
CA HIS A 581 3.09 -5.80 -18.25
C HIS A 581 2.23 -7.01 -18.59
N VAL A 582 1.93 -7.17 -19.88
CA VAL A 582 1.31 -8.38 -20.42
C VAL A 582 2.36 -9.16 -21.18
N CYS A 583 2.52 -10.44 -20.89
CA CYS A 583 3.39 -11.34 -21.64
C CYS A 583 2.56 -12.52 -22.17
N VAL A 584 2.43 -12.63 -23.48
CA VAL A 584 1.80 -13.78 -24.13
C VAL A 584 2.92 -14.67 -24.66
N ILE A 585 3.13 -15.81 -24.00
CA ILE A 585 4.27 -16.70 -24.30
C ILE A 585 4.21 -17.14 -25.77
N GLY A 586 5.33 -16.96 -26.46
CA GLY A 586 5.47 -17.25 -27.89
C GLY A 586 4.83 -16.21 -28.84
N LYS A 587 4.16 -15.17 -28.32
CA LYS A 587 3.53 -14.12 -29.16
C LYS A 587 4.10 -12.72 -28.93
N GLY A 588 4.58 -12.40 -27.74
CA GLY A 588 5.22 -11.11 -27.45
C GLY A 588 4.72 -10.48 -26.15
N GLU A 589 5.09 -9.22 -25.95
CA GLU A 589 4.81 -8.48 -24.72
C GLU A 589 4.14 -7.13 -25.00
N ILE A 590 3.33 -6.67 -24.04
CA ILE A 590 2.79 -5.30 -23.96
C ILE A 590 3.33 -4.69 -22.67
N LYS A 591 3.96 -3.52 -22.79
CA LYS A 591 4.59 -2.78 -21.70
C LYS A 591 4.11 -1.34 -21.74
N LEU A 592 3.31 -0.94 -20.76
CA LEU A 592 2.68 0.38 -20.72
C LEU A 592 2.95 1.06 -19.38
N ASN A 593 2.99 2.39 -19.41
CA ASN A 593 2.74 3.21 -18.23
C ASN A 593 1.24 3.22 -17.92
N MET A 594 0.87 3.52 -16.67
CA MET A 594 -0.54 3.49 -16.27
C MET A 594 -1.41 4.50 -17.04
N GLU A 595 -0.86 5.66 -17.40
CA GLU A 595 -1.52 6.70 -18.22
C GLU A 595 -1.93 6.19 -19.61
N GLN A 596 -1.20 5.21 -20.15
CA GLN A 596 -1.39 4.70 -21.51
C GLN A 596 -2.44 3.59 -21.58
N LEU A 597 -2.87 3.03 -20.44
CA LEU A 597 -3.76 1.86 -20.43
C LEU A 597 -5.11 2.15 -21.07
N THR A 598 -5.82 3.20 -20.64
CA THR A 598 -7.15 3.54 -21.20
C THR A 598 -7.06 3.85 -22.70
N PRO A 599 -6.16 4.76 -23.18
CA PRO A 599 -6.00 5.00 -24.62
C PRO A 599 -5.67 3.73 -25.41
N PHE A 600 -4.84 2.84 -24.87
CA PHE A 600 -4.47 1.58 -25.52
C PHE A 600 -5.67 0.62 -25.67
N LEU A 601 -6.55 0.54 -24.66
CA LEU A 601 -7.77 -0.27 -24.71
C LEU A 601 -8.80 0.26 -25.70
N GLU A 602 -8.71 1.53 -26.08
CA GLU A 602 -9.59 2.21 -27.01
C GLU A 602 -9.13 2.15 -28.47
N ILE A 603 -8.01 1.48 -28.79
CA ILE A 603 -7.52 1.33 -30.16
C ILE A 603 -8.60 0.66 -31.05
N LYS A 604 -9.19 1.45 -31.96
CA LYS A 604 -10.25 1.00 -32.89
C LYS A 604 -9.67 0.57 -34.24
N VAL A 605 -9.08 -0.62 -34.32
CA VAL A 605 -8.68 -1.21 -35.60
C VAL A 605 -9.87 -1.99 -36.19
N LYS A 606 -10.72 -1.30 -36.95
CA LYS A 606 -11.95 -1.87 -37.52
C LYS A 606 -11.71 -2.94 -38.60
N ASN A 607 -10.56 -2.94 -39.25
CA ASN A 607 -10.30 -3.83 -40.39
C ASN A 607 -9.53 -5.09 -39.94
N LYS A 608 -10.29 -6.15 -39.63
CA LYS A 608 -9.75 -7.46 -39.24
C LYS A 608 -8.77 -8.03 -40.27
N ALA A 609 -9.03 -7.84 -41.57
CA ALA A 609 -8.15 -8.36 -42.63
C ALA A 609 -6.74 -7.76 -42.57
N LEU A 610 -6.60 -6.49 -42.17
CA LEU A 610 -5.29 -5.84 -42.01
C LEU A 610 -4.53 -6.38 -40.81
N ILE A 611 -5.23 -6.68 -39.71
CA ILE A 611 -4.65 -7.33 -38.53
C ILE A 611 -4.14 -8.72 -38.92
N HIS A 612 -4.97 -9.55 -39.57
CA HIS A 612 -4.55 -10.88 -40.01
C HIS A 612 -3.35 -10.82 -40.97
N LYS A 613 -3.33 -9.88 -41.93
CA LYS A 613 -2.19 -9.67 -42.83
C LYS A 613 -0.92 -9.32 -42.04
N LEU A 614 -1.02 -8.43 -41.05
CA LEU A 614 0.11 -8.05 -40.19
C LEU A 614 0.61 -9.22 -39.34
N VAL A 615 -0.31 -9.99 -38.75
CA VAL A 615 0.02 -11.18 -37.96
C VAL A 615 0.75 -12.22 -38.82
N ALA A 616 0.21 -12.55 -40.01
CA ALA A 616 0.83 -13.49 -40.93
C ALA A 616 2.24 -13.06 -41.35
N MET A 617 2.46 -11.76 -41.62
CA MET A 617 3.81 -11.26 -41.91
C MET A 617 4.74 -11.36 -40.70
N SER A 618 4.22 -11.16 -39.49
CA SER A 618 5.02 -11.24 -38.27
C SER A 618 5.45 -12.67 -37.91
N GLU A 619 4.67 -13.68 -38.34
CA GLU A 619 5.03 -15.10 -38.20
C GLU A 619 6.22 -15.46 -39.11
N ILE A 620 6.39 -14.75 -40.23
CA ILE A 620 7.59 -14.87 -41.09
C ILE A 620 8.74 -14.06 -40.51
N SER A 621 8.50 -12.77 -40.21
CA SER A 621 9.48 -11.87 -39.61
C SER A 621 8.82 -10.62 -39.04
N GLU A 622 9.10 -10.32 -37.77
CA GLU A 622 8.66 -9.07 -37.15
C GLU A 622 9.21 -7.83 -37.88
N LYS A 623 10.40 -7.92 -38.49
CA LYS A 623 10.99 -6.80 -39.23
C LYS A 623 10.27 -6.56 -40.55
N LEU A 624 9.82 -7.62 -41.22
CA LEU A 624 9.00 -7.50 -42.43
C LEU A 624 7.62 -6.91 -42.13
N ALA A 625 7.00 -7.34 -41.03
CA ALA A 625 5.75 -6.75 -40.55
C ALA A 625 5.89 -5.24 -40.27
N GLU A 626 7.03 -4.82 -39.71
CA GLU A 626 7.32 -3.40 -39.47
C GLU A 626 7.44 -2.64 -40.80
N ILE A 627 8.24 -3.17 -41.74
CA ILE A 627 8.43 -2.55 -43.07
C ILE A 627 7.08 -2.40 -43.79
N MET A 628 6.23 -3.43 -43.77
CA MET A 628 4.92 -3.40 -44.42
C MET A 628 4.02 -2.29 -43.87
N LEU A 629 4.07 -1.99 -42.56
CA LEU A 629 3.28 -0.90 -41.99
C LEU A 629 3.64 0.47 -42.59
N TYR A 630 4.91 0.66 -42.98
CA TYR A 630 5.44 1.93 -43.46
C TYR A 630 5.67 1.99 -44.98
N ASP A 631 5.56 0.86 -45.68
CA ASP A 631 5.74 0.79 -47.12
C ASP A 631 4.63 1.55 -47.86
N ARG A 632 5.01 2.64 -48.51
CA ARG A 632 4.10 3.49 -49.30
C ARG A 632 3.62 2.81 -50.58
N ALA A 633 4.33 1.78 -51.05
CA ALA A 633 3.95 1.00 -52.21
C ALA A 633 2.87 -0.06 -51.89
N ASP A 634 2.64 -0.38 -50.61
CA ASP A 634 1.58 -1.30 -50.22
C ASP A 634 0.19 -0.68 -50.50
N ARG A 635 -0.67 -1.43 -51.19
CA ARG A 635 -2.04 -1.01 -51.55
C ARG A 635 -2.90 -0.64 -50.34
N ASP A 636 -2.59 -1.20 -49.17
CA ASP A 636 -3.28 -0.97 -47.91
C ASP A 636 -2.59 0.09 -47.04
N TYR A 637 -1.53 0.75 -47.53
CA TYR A 637 -0.76 1.77 -46.79
C TYR A 637 -1.66 2.80 -46.10
N ARG A 638 -2.62 3.39 -46.82
CA ARG A 638 -3.54 4.39 -46.23
C ARG A 638 -4.41 3.80 -45.11
N ARG A 639 -4.76 2.52 -45.21
CA ARG A 639 -5.62 1.83 -44.25
C ARG A 639 -4.89 1.42 -42.97
N TYR A 640 -3.56 1.28 -43.04
CA TYR A 640 -2.70 1.08 -41.86
C TYR A 640 -2.49 2.34 -41.00
N LYS A 641 -3.04 3.50 -41.40
CA LYS A 641 -2.87 4.76 -40.65
C LYS A 641 -3.22 4.63 -39.15
N PRO A 642 -4.36 4.05 -38.74
CA PRO A 642 -4.68 3.92 -37.31
C PRO A 642 -3.66 3.07 -36.53
N LEU A 643 -3.13 2.01 -37.14
CA LEU A 643 -2.09 1.18 -36.54
C LEU A 643 -0.77 1.94 -36.43
N ARG A 644 -0.39 2.71 -37.45
CA ARG A 644 0.82 3.55 -37.40
C ARG A 644 0.71 4.66 -36.35
N ASP A 645 -0.46 5.28 -36.21
CA ASP A 645 -0.70 6.29 -35.20
C ASP A 645 -0.58 5.67 -33.79
N ALA A 646 -1.15 4.48 -33.59
CA ALA A 646 -0.98 3.72 -32.35
C ALA A 646 0.49 3.28 -32.11
N VAL A 647 1.25 2.92 -33.15
CA VAL A 647 2.68 2.58 -33.01
C VAL A 647 3.51 3.77 -32.54
N ARG A 648 3.16 5.00 -32.96
CA ARG A 648 3.84 6.21 -32.49
C ARG A 648 3.58 6.49 -31.01
N GLU A 649 2.39 6.16 -30.55
CA GLU A 649 1.95 6.42 -29.17
C GLU A 649 2.43 5.34 -28.20
N PHE A 650 2.29 4.06 -28.58
CA PHE A 650 2.51 2.92 -27.68
C PHE A 650 3.74 2.09 -28.03
N GLY A 651 4.41 2.36 -29.14
CA GLY A 651 5.56 1.59 -29.61
C GLY A 651 5.20 0.36 -30.43
N TYR A 652 6.10 0.00 -31.35
CA TYR A 652 5.86 -1.05 -32.34
C TYR A 652 5.55 -2.43 -31.72
N GLN A 653 6.35 -2.83 -30.72
CA GLN A 653 6.21 -4.15 -30.10
C GLN A 653 4.87 -4.33 -29.38
N ASN A 654 4.39 -3.29 -28.68
CA ASN A 654 3.08 -3.32 -28.02
C ASN A 654 1.94 -3.50 -29.03
N ILE A 655 1.99 -2.78 -30.15
CA ILE A 655 0.97 -2.87 -31.20
C ILE A 655 1.03 -4.19 -31.96
N LEU A 656 2.22 -4.74 -32.17
CA LEU A 656 2.37 -6.04 -32.78
C LEU A 656 1.77 -7.14 -31.88
N THR A 657 2.04 -7.11 -30.58
CA THR A 657 1.45 -8.04 -29.61
C THR A 657 -0.07 -7.87 -29.53
N TYR A 658 -0.58 -6.63 -29.51
CA TYR A 658 -2.02 -6.33 -29.64
C TYR A 658 -2.61 -7.00 -30.88
N ALA A 659 -1.97 -6.87 -32.04
CA ALA A 659 -2.45 -7.46 -33.29
C ALA A 659 -2.47 -9.00 -33.22
N LYS A 660 -1.45 -9.63 -32.63
CA LYS A 660 -1.38 -11.08 -32.42
C LYS A 660 -2.42 -11.62 -31.43
N ILE A 661 -2.86 -10.79 -30.47
CA ILE A 661 -3.96 -11.10 -29.54
C ILE A 661 -5.31 -10.97 -30.24
N MET A 662 -5.50 -9.90 -31.02
CA MET A 662 -6.79 -9.61 -31.66
C MET A 662 -7.05 -10.43 -32.93
N GLY A 663 -5.98 -10.82 -33.63
CA GLY A 663 -6.00 -11.63 -34.85
C GLY A 663 -5.89 -13.14 -34.61
N GLY A 664 -5.55 -13.56 -33.38
CA GLY A 664 -5.80 -14.93 -32.90
C GLY A 664 -7.25 -15.08 -32.44
#